data_AF-G2PGP5-F1
#
_entry.id   AF-G2PGP5-F1
#
_cell.length_a   1.000
_cell.length_b   1.000
_cell.length_c   1.000
_cell.angle_alpha   90.00
_cell.angle_beta   90.00
_cell.angle_gamma   90.00
#
_symmetry.space_group_name_H-M   'P 1'
#
loop_
_entity.id
_entity.type
_entity.pdbx_description
1 polymer ?
#
loop_
_entity_poly.entity_id
_entity_poly.type
_entity_poly.pdbx_seq_one_letter_code
_entity_poly.pdbx_strand_id
1 'polypeptide(L)'
;MVRETDVSSAVLSEQESHDVPHQPSLPAQTNEAVRQDRPTVAGSPPAGSPAATLAGDWSEEVLTGTVLPRVLGGAVPQPGPARPVVVFVAGQPGSGKTLVVDLVHAALMRRGGAVRVDRDAYKTIHPHYTAFLTEDVRTAGVRARPETYQWQADIEARVREGRYDAVVEAPLAHPQEFLAGMAAYRQAGYRVEILALAVPEAVSQLGILDRYLRLAEEGRARYVSWDNHDTCAAALLETLAMVETAHLADRILVVRRADSAALEAVYDNELDSPGNGNWRRPAGAADAVLAERGRPWDSRETGRFRRQLADADRRLTHPELPEDWALAVRRDAERAAALAEPVRRTAQPRREPPGVDYHRLSAEEHRFIFDELIVPSLGHITPQEKPVAVYVVGQPGAGKTRAARMVRRTLRDSPAHITGDDFKVAHPDYLQLLREEPRTASARIRADYRAWQAQAEAYVRERRGDVVIEITPGSAAGFVTGAALYRQAGYRVELVVLAVRPADSRQGTAARYAQTSQRGLPARFTTAAGHNTHFAVLPEVVAVAEQLSVVDSVMVMRRDAHLLYRNEQTAPGRWSRRPAAELALVAEQSRPYTPEEAAPFWAVQRWLHTAMPQYRDDLIAIAGLACPLMPAQQPRQLHTPAPAAALPVAA
;
A
#
# COMPACT_ATOMS: atom_id res chain seq x y z
N MET A 1 -33.92 62.80 20.82
CA MET A 1 -32.83 62.08 21.53
C MET A 1 -31.76 61.82 20.49
N VAL A 2 -30.92 62.81 20.17
CA VAL A 2 -29.66 63.21 20.87
C VAL A 2 -28.57 62.17 20.55
N ARG A 3 -27.78 62.39 19.47
CA ARG A 3 -26.47 63.10 19.35
C ARG A 3 -25.31 62.09 19.40
N GLU A 4 -24.54 61.96 18.32
CA GLU A 4 -23.26 62.67 18.08
C GLU A 4 -22.21 62.45 19.17
N THR A 5 -21.11 61.77 18.84
CA THR A 5 -19.79 62.44 18.71
C THR A 5 -18.79 61.57 17.96
N ASP A 6 -18.30 62.15 16.86
CA ASP A 6 -16.97 61.98 16.25
C ASP A 6 -15.83 62.16 17.28
N VAL A 7 -14.63 61.65 16.97
CA VAL A 7 -13.45 62.45 16.59
C VAL A 7 -12.25 61.52 16.24
N SER A 8 -11.92 61.52 14.95
CA SER A 8 -10.61 61.54 14.28
C SER A 8 -9.30 61.60 15.10
N SER A 9 -8.26 60.86 14.68
CA SER A 9 -6.97 61.49 14.28
C SER A 9 -5.89 60.50 13.79
N ALA A 10 -5.25 60.89 12.67
CA ALA A 10 -3.85 60.69 12.27
C ALA A 10 -3.36 59.25 12.00
N VAL A 11 -3.14 58.85 10.73
CA VAL A 11 -1.97 59.17 9.88
C VAL A 11 -0.66 58.86 10.57
N LEU A 12 -0.07 57.70 10.25
CA LEU A 12 1.36 57.55 10.00
C LEU A 12 1.54 56.42 8.98
N SER A 13 1.95 56.82 7.79
CA SER A 13 2.59 55.99 6.78
C SER A 13 3.98 55.61 7.27
N GLU A 14 4.20 54.34 7.57
CA GLU A 14 5.54 53.78 7.60
C GLU A 14 5.66 52.71 6.52
N GLN A 15 6.40 53.07 5.49
CA GLN A 15 7.03 52.16 4.57
C GLN A 15 8.06 51.33 5.36
N GLU A 16 7.69 50.14 5.80
CA GLU A 16 8.66 49.13 6.19
C GLU A 16 9.08 48.34 4.94
N SER A 17 10.16 48.82 4.35
CA SER A 17 11.12 48.01 3.61
C SER A 17 11.57 46.85 4.48
N HIS A 18 11.13 45.63 4.17
CA HIS A 18 11.76 44.42 4.67
C HIS A 18 12.34 43.60 3.52
N ASP A 19 13.66 43.75 3.44
CA ASP A 19 14.67 42.80 2.99
C ASP A 19 14.16 41.44 2.52
N VAL A 20 14.38 41.22 1.24
CA VAL A 20 14.52 39.90 0.63
C VAL A 20 15.64 39.16 1.37
N PRO A 21 15.39 37.97 1.97
CA PRO A 21 16.48 37.17 2.48
C PRO A 21 17.29 36.64 1.29
N HIS A 22 18.50 37.18 1.16
CA HIS A 22 19.57 36.65 0.34
C HIS A 22 19.68 35.13 0.52
N GLN A 23 19.46 34.40 -0.57
CA GLN A 23 19.84 33.01 -0.69
C GLN A 23 21.35 32.89 -0.42
N PRO A 24 21.81 32.03 0.51
CA PRO A 24 23.22 31.70 0.58
C PRO A 24 23.56 30.77 -0.58
N SER A 25 24.30 31.32 -1.56
CA SER A 25 25.01 30.57 -2.58
C SER A 25 25.97 29.58 -1.92
N LEU A 26 25.62 28.29 -1.95
CA LEU A 26 26.51 27.22 -1.51
C LEU A 26 27.61 27.00 -2.56
N PRO A 27 28.88 26.86 -2.15
CA PRO A 27 30.00 26.70 -3.07
C PRO A 27 29.98 25.32 -3.71
N ALA A 28 30.36 25.28 -4.99
CA ALA A 28 30.65 24.07 -5.74
C ALA A 28 31.76 23.28 -5.02
N GLN A 29 31.39 22.24 -4.30
CA GLN A 29 32.30 21.21 -3.84
C GLN A 29 32.43 20.17 -4.95
N THR A 30 33.51 20.29 -5.71
CA THR A 30 34.15 19.18 -6.41
C THR A 30 34.39 18.06 -5.40
N ASN A 31 33.70 16.93 -5.54
CA ASN A 31 34.03 15.73 -4.78
C ASN A 31 34.63 14.71 -5.74
N GLU A 32 35.91 14.46 -5.48
CA GLU A 32 36.77 13.50 -6.13
C GLU A 32 36.12 12.12 -6.19
N ALA A 33 36.20 11.52 -7.37
CA ALA A 33 35.87 10.13 -7.59
C ALA A 33 36.77 9.25 -6.71
N VAL A 34 36.15 8.55 -5.76
CA VAL A 34 36.75 7.39 -5.09
C VAL A 34 37.03 6.35 -6.16
N ARG A 35 38.30 6.24 -6.54
CA ARG A 35 38.87 5.11 -7.25
C ARG A 35 38.61 3.84 -6.44
N GLN A 36 37.85 2.92 -7.00
CA GLN A 36 37.94 1.51 -6.65
C GLN A 36 38.32 0.70 -7.90
N ASP A 37 39.30 -0.15 -7.66
CA ASP A 37 40.17 -0.86 -8.59
C ASP A 37 39.48 -1.56 -9.76
N ARG A 38 39.97 -1.25 -10.97
CA ARG A 38 39.92 -2.18 -12.11
C ARG A 38 41.11 -3.14 -11.99
N PRO A 39 40.92 -4.47 -11.99
CA PRO A 39 42.02 -5.37 -12.28
C PRO A 39 42.24 -5.39 -13.80
N THR A 40 43.35 -4.80 -14.24
CA THR A 40 43.98 -5.13 -15.52
C THR A 40 44.47 -6.57 -15.47
N VAL A 41 43.91 -7.45 -16.30
CA VAL A 41 44.57 -8.69 -16.70
C VAL A 41 44.74 -8.64 -18.21
N ALA A 42 45.99 -8.39 -18.62
CA ALA A 42 46.47 -8.71 -19.94
C ALA A 42 46.55 -10.23 -20.07
N GLY A 43 45.86 -10.78 -21.07
CA GLY A 43 45.95 -12.19 -21.45
C GLY A 43 45.59 -12.32 -22.93
N SER A 44 46.59 -12.64 -23.75
CA SER A 44 46.46 -13.02 -25.15
C SER A 44 45.42 -14.14 -25.34
N PRO A 45 44.78 -14.25 -26.51
CA PRO A 45 43.64 -15.13 -26.70
C PRO A 45 44.10 -16.60 -26.81
N PRO A 46 43.36 -17.58 -26.25
CA PRO A 46 43.51 -18.94 -26.71
C PRO A 46 42.83 -19.07 -28.08
N ALA A 47 43.59 -19.64 -29.00
CA ALA A 47 43.18 -19.98 -30.35
C ALA A 47 41.96 -20.92 -30.36
N GLY A 48 41.11 -20.75 -31.38
CA GLY A 48 40.26 -21.80 -31.92
C GLY A 48 38.89 -21.96 -31.27
N SER A 49 37.98 -21.01 -31.53
CA SER A 49 36.57 -21.37 -31.77
C SER A 49 36.28 -21.14 -33.24
N PRO A 50 35.73 -22.13 -33.97
CA PRO A 50 35.49 -21.97 -35.39
C PRO A 50 34.37 -20.95 -35.58
N ALA A 51 34.72 -19.80 -36.16
CA ALA A 51 33.75 -18.94 -36.77
C ALA A 51 33.28 -19.60 -38.08
N ALA A 52 31.95 -19.68 -38.20
CA ALA A 52 31.19 -19.45 -39.43
C ALA A 52 31.55 -20.29 -40.67
N THR A 53 30.67 -21.23 -41.03
CA THR A 53 29.83 -21.16 -42.25
C THR A 53 29.08 -22.50 -42.39
N LEU A 54 27.80 -22.45 -42.75
CA LEU A 54 26.82 -23.57 -42.95
C LEU A 54 25.74 -23.76 -41.86
N ALA A 55 25.02 -22.69 -41.49
CA ALA A 55 23.65 -22.80 -40.98
C ALA A 55 22.85 -21.64 -41.59
N GLY A 56 21.67 -21.91 -42.16
CA GLY A 56 20.77 -20.87 -42.65
C GLY A 56 20.43 -19.87 -41.53
N ASP A 57 20.00 -18.66 -41.89
CA ASP A 57 19.54 -17.69 -40.90
C ASP A 57 18.24 -18.21 -40.26
N TRP A 58 18.37 -18.95 -39.16
CA TRP A 58 17.26 -19.53 -38.40
C TRP A 58 16.20 -18.48 -38.05
N SER A 59 16.60 -17.21 -37.90
CA SER A 59 15.68 -16.10 -37.60
C SER A 59 14.82 -15.78 -38.82
N GLU A 60 15.42 -15.75 -40.01
CA GLU A 60 14.73 -15.57 -41.29
C GLU A 60 13.82 -16.77 -41.61
N GLU A 61 14.27 -18.00 -41.30
CA GLU A 61 13.47 -19.22 -41.45
C GLU A 61 12.23 -19.20 -40.54
N VAL A 62 12.38 -18.80 -39.26
CA VAL A 62 11.26 -18.65 -38.33
C VAL A 62 10.32 -17.53 -38.77
N LEU A 63 10.86 -16.39 -39.20
CA LEU A 63 10.09 -15.27 -39.73
C LEU A 63 9.22 -15.70 -40.92
N THR A 64 9.84 -16.32 -41.92
CA THR A 64 9.20 -16.65 -43.20
C THR A 64 8.31 -17.89 -43.10
N GLY A 65 8.76 -18.92 -42.37
CA GLY A 65 8.06 -20.20 -42.24
C GLY A 65 6.98 -20.22 -41.17
N THR A 66 7.08 -19.38 -40.13
CA THR A 66 6.17 -19.43 -38.97
C THR A 66 5.48 -18.09 -38.70
N VAL A 67 6.23 -17.00 -38.54
CA VAL A 67 5.66 -15.73 -38.07
C VAL A 67 4.78 -15.09 -39.15
N LEU A 68 5.30 -14.88 -40.37
CA LEU A 68 4.58 -14.25 -41.47
C LEU A 68 3.29 -15.00 -41.87
N PRO A 69 3.31 -16.34 -42.10
CA PRO A 69 2.09 -17.08 -42.41
C PRO A 69 1.04 -16.97 -41.30
N ARG A 70 1.47 -16.95 -40.03
CA ARG A 70 0.56 -16.85 -38.88
C ARG A 70 -0.08 -15.47 -38.74
N VAL A 71 0.68 -14.40 -38.94
CA VAL A 71 0.16 -13.02 -38.76
C VAL A 71 -0.61 -12.52 -39.98
N LEU A 72 -0.25 -12.96 -41.20
CA LEU A 72 -0.90 -12.54 -42.44
C LEU A 72 -2.11 -13.41 -42.82
N GLY A 73 -2.15 -14.68 -42.40
CA GLY A 73 -3.11 -15.67 -42.90
C GLY A 73 -4.60 -15.37 -42.66
N GLY A 74 -4.93 -14.40 -41.82
CA GLY A 74 -6.31 -13.99 -41.52
C GLY A 74 -6.72 -12.60 -42.03
N ALA A 75 -5.82 -11.88 -42.73
CA ALA A 75 -6.07 -10.52 -43.19
C ALA A 75 -6.17 -10.45 -44.72
N VAL A 76 -7.08 -9.62 -45.24
CA VAL A 76 -7.26 -9.42 -46.68
C VAL A 76 -6.65 -8.08 -47.12
N PRO A 77 -5.93 -8.04 -48.25
CA PRO A 77 -5.44 -6.79 -48.84
C PRO A 77 -6.58 -5.81 -49.14
N GLN A 78 -6.40 -4.54 -48.81
CA GLN A 78 -7.41 -3.52 -49.10
C GLN A 78 -7.37 -3.11 -50.57
N PRO A 79 -8.53 -3.05 -51.26
CA PRO A 79 -8.58 -2.76 -52.70
C PRO A 79 -8.06 -1.34 -53.00
N GLY A 80 -7.54 -1.12 -54.20
CA GLY A 80 -6.95 0.17 -54.64
C GLY A 80 -7.70 1.45 -54.26
N PRO A 81 -9.04 1.54 -54.41
CA PRO A 81 -9.81 2.73 -54.02
C PRO A 81 -10.04 2.87 -52.50
N ALA A 82 -9.82 1.82 -51.70
CA ALA A 82 -9.92 1.89 -50.25
C ALA A 82 -8.56 2.26 -49.63
N ARG A 83 -8.57 3.21 -48.71
CA ARG A 83 -7.40 3.56 -47.90
C ARG A 83 -7.23 2.49 -46.80
N PRO A 84 -6.10 1.76 -46.74
CA PRO A 84 -5.85 0.84 -45.64
C PRO A 84 -5.68 1.61 -44.33
N VAL A 85 -6.02 0.97 -43.22
CA VAL A 85 -6.03 1.58 -41.88
C VAL A 85 -4.99 0.90 -41.01
N VAL A 86 -4.17 1.70 -40.34
CA VAL A 86 -3.32 1.23 -39.25
C VAL A 86 -3.75 1.90 -37.95
N VAL A 87 -4.00 1.10 -36.92
CA VAL A 87 -4.32 1.58 -35.58
C VAL A 87 -3.18 1.22 -34.64
N PHE A 88 -2.48 2.24 -34.13
CA PHE A 88 -1.48 2.07 -33.10
C PHE A 88 -2.15 2.11 -31.73
N VAL A 89 -2.03 1.04 -30.96
CA VAL A 89 -2.52 0.97 -29.57
C VAL A 89 -1.36 1.30 -28.63
N ALA A 90 -1.36 2.51 -28.10
CA ALA A 90 -0.27 3.07 -27.33
C ALA A 90 -0.53 3.06 -25.82
N GLY A 91 0.49 2.73 -25.02
CA GLY A 91 0.38 2.74 -23.56
C GLY A 91 1.52 1.98 -22.89
N GLN A 92 1.88 2.36 -21.66
CA GLN A 92 2.95 1.69 -20.93
C GLN A 92 2.65 0.19 -20.66
N PRO A 93 3.65 -0.67 -20.40
CA PRO A 93 3.40 -2.04 -19.97
C PRO A 93 2.43 -2.11 -18.79
N GLY A 94 1.52 -3.08 -18.79
CA GLY A 94 0.49 -3.23 -17.74
C GLY A 94 -0.76 -2.35 -17.90
N SER A 95 -0.79 -1.40 -18.84
CA SER A 95 -1.99 -0.58 -19.11
C SER A 95 -3.19 -1.36 -19.67
N GLY A 96 -3.00 -2.59 -20.15
CA GLY A 96 -4.08 -3.42 -20.70
C GLY A 96 -4.29 -3.27 -22.21
N LYS A 97 -3.28 -2.83 -22.97
CA LYS A 97 -3.29 -2.72 -24.45
C LYS A 97 -3.91 -3.93 -25.15
N THR A 98 -3.61 -5.15 -24.70
CA THR A 98 -4.12 -6.39 -25.30
C THR A 98 -5.64 -6.40 -25.48
N LEU A 99 -6.41 -5.97 -24.48
CA LEU A 99 -7.87 -5.89 -24.58
C LEU A 99 -8.30 -4.93 -25.69
N VAL A 100 -7.62 -3.79 -25.80
CA VAL A 100 -7.92 -2.78 -26.82
C VAL A 100 -7.54 -3.28 -28.21
N VAL A 101 -6.37 -3.93 -28.34
CA VAL A 101 -5.94 -4.59 -29.58
C VAL A 101 -7.00 -5.59 -30.05
N ASP A 102 -7.53 -6.42 -29.15
CA ASP A 102 -8.58 -7.40 -29.47
C ASP A 102 -9.87 -6.72 -29.95
N LEU A 103 -10.29 -5.62 -29.31
CA LEU A 103 -11.47 -4.84 -29.70
C LEU A 103 -11.31 -4.18 -31.06
N VAL A 104 -10.16 -3.56 -31.32
CA VAL A 104 -9.84 -2.93 -32.61
C VAL A 104 -9.76 -3.99 -33.71
N HIS A 105 -9.09 -5.11 -33.44
CA HIS A 105 -9.01 -6.23 -34.37
C HIS A 105 -10.39 -6.77 -34.72
N ALA A 106 -11.27 -6.96 -33.73
CA ALA A 106 -12.66 -7.36 -33.95
C ALA A 106 -13.45 -6.33 -34.79
N ALA A 107 -13.21 -5.03 -34.59
CA ALA A 107 -13.84 -3.98 -35.40
C ALA A 107 -13.38 -4.01 -36.87
N LEU A 108 -12.11 -4.35 -37.13
CA LEU A 108 -11.54 -4.47 -38.47
C LEU A 108 -11.89 -5.80 -39.17
N MET A 109 -12.44 -6.80 -38.46
CA MET A 109 -12.94 -8.02 -39.11
C MET A 109 -14.00 -7.73 -40.20
N ARG A 110 -14.80 -6.66 -40.03
CA ARG A 110 -15.78 -6.22 -41.05
C ARG A 110 -15.13 -5.74 -42.36
N ARG A 111 -13.82 -5.49 -42.35
CA ARG A 111 -13.02 -5.05 -43.50
C ARG A 111 -12.13 -6.17 -44.07
N GLY A 112 -12.37 -7.42 -43.67
CA GLY A 112 -11.55 -8.56 -44.08
C GLY A 112 -10.41 -8.89 -43.13
N GLY A 113 -10.47 -8.41 -41.87
CA GLY A 113 -9.44 -8.66 -40.86
C GLY A 113 -8.28 -7.67 -40.93
N ALA A 114 -7.41 -7.71 -39.92
CA ALA A 114 -6.22 -6.87 -39.83
C ALA A 114 -5.02 -7.69 -39.36
N VAL A 115 -3.83 -7.29 -39.76
CA VAL A 115 -2.59 -7.90 -39.27
C VAL A 115 -2.30 -7.38 -37.88
N ARG A 116 -2.25 -8.28 -36.89
CA ARG A 116 -1.84 -7.94 -35.52
C ARG A 116 -0.31 -7.95 -35.42
N VAL A 117 0.26 -6.78 -35.17
CA VAL A 117 1.69 -6.61 -34.94
C VAL A 117 1.92 -6.47 -33.43
N ASP A 118 2.29 -7.58 -32.80
CA ASP A 118 2.48 -7.71 -31.35
C ASP A 118 3.83 -8.37 -31.06
N ARG A 119 4.83 -7.53 -30.76
CA ARG A 119 6.20 -7.95 -30.46
C ARG A 119 6.29 -8.93 -29.30
N ASP A 120 5.45 -8.74 -28.28
CA ASP A 120 5.47 -9.57 -27.09
C ASP A 120 4.97 -10.98 -27.38
N ALA A 121 4.12 -11.17 -28.40
CA ALA A 121 3.69 -12.48 -28.86
C ALA A 121 4.85 -13.26 -29.52
N TYR A 122 5.76 -12.59 -30.22
CA TYR A 122 6.85 -13.24 -30.96
C TYR A 122 7.87 -13.92 -30.05
N LYS A 123 8.01 -13.45 -28.80
CA LYS A 123 8.86 -14.11 -27.79
C LYS A 123 8.48 -15.58 -27.57
N THR A 124 7.19 -15.92 -27.69
CA THR A 124 6.73 -17.32 -27.53
C THR A 124 7.05 -18.21 -28.74
N ILE A 125 7.36 -17.60 -29.88
CA ILE A 125 7.78 -18.29 -31.11
C ILE A 125 9.31 -18.43 -31.15
N HIS A 126 10.02 -17.52 -30.47
CA HIS A 126 11.48 -17.49 -30.43
C HIS A 126 12.05 -18.80 -29.83
N PRO A 127 12.81 -19.61 -30.61
CA PRO A 127 13.24 -20.95 -30.20
C PRO A 127 14.03 -21.00 -28.89
N HIS A 128 14.82 -19.97 -28.62
CA HIS A 128 15.67 -19.91 -27.41
C HIS A 128 15.01 -19.24 -26.20
N TYR A 129 13.77 -18.74 -26.30
CA TYR A 129 13.18 -17.93 -25.24
C TYR A 129 12.95 -18.71 -23.94
N THR A 130 12.53 -19.98 -24.04
CA THR A 130 12.38 -20.88 -22.88
C THR A 130 13.71 -21.07 -22.16
N ALA A 131 14.81 -21.27 -22.90
CA ALA A 131 16.14 -21.39 -22.30
C ALA A 131 16.55 -20.10 -21.57
N PHE A 132 16.26 -18.93 -22.16
CA PHE A 132 16.54 -17.65 -21.51
C PHE A 132 15.76 -17.47 -20.21
N LEU A 133 14.50 -17.93 -20.14
CA LEU A 133 13.69 -17.89 -18.92
C LEU A 133 14.25 -18.78 -17.82
N THR A 134 14.76 -19.97 -18.17
CA THR A 134 15.41 -20.89 -17.23
C THR A 134 16.70 -20.30 -16.67
N GLU A 135 17.47 -19.59 -17.49
CA GLU A 135 18.73 -18.96 -17.07
C GLU A 135 18.49 -17.74 -16.15
N ASP A 136 17.68 -16.78 -16.59
CA ASP A 136 17.28 -15.63 -15.76
C ASP A 136 16.05 -14.92 -16.36
N VAL A 137 14.94 -14.98 -15.63
CA VAL A 137 13.67 -14.34 -15.99
C VAL A 137 13.81 -12.82 -16.21
N ARG A 138 14.76 -12.15 -15.56
CA ARG A 138 14.93 -10.68 -15.65
C ARG A 138 15.56 -10.26 -16.98
N THR A 139 16.47 -11.07 -17.52
CA THR A 139 17.21 -10.77 -18.75
C THR A 139 16.62 -11.45 -19.99
N ALA A 140 15.78 -12.48 -19.83
CA ALA A 140 15.20 -13.22 -20.95
C ALA A 140 14.51 -12.35 -22.01
N GLY A 141 13.74 -11.36 -21.55
CA GLY A 141 13.06 -10.42 -22.43
C GLY A 141 13.99 -9.48 -23.19
N VAL A 142 15.19 -9.19 -22.66
CA VAL A 142 16.22 -8.37 -23.31
C VAL A 142 16.96 -9.17 -24.38
N ARG A 143 17.26 -10.44 -24.10
CA ARG A 143 18.00 -11.32 -25.00
C ARG A 143 17.25 -11.67 -26.27
N ALA A 144 15.92 -11.71 -26.24
CA ALA A 144 15.09 -11.94 -27.43
C ALA A 144 14.76 -10.64 -28.21
N ARG A 145 15.26 -9.47 -27.78
CA ARG A 145 14.91 -8.19 -28.44
C ARG A 145 15.43 -8.08 -29.87
N PRO A 146 16.70 -8.42 -30.19
CA PRO A 146 17.24 -8.20 -31.53
C PRO A 146 16.34 -8.81 -32.63
N GLU A 147 15.94 -10.06 -32.45
CA GLU A 147 15.13 -10.81 -33.42
C GLU A 147 13.67 -10.33 -33.41
N THR A 148 13.07 -10.13 -32.23
CA THR A 148 11.67 -9.70 -32.16
C THR A 148 11.43 -8.28 -32.70
N TYR A 149 12.44 -7.39 -32.62
CA TYR A 149 12.40 -6.06 -33.24
C TYR A 149 12.54 -6.16 -34.76
N GLN A 150 13.50 -6.96 -35.24
CA GLN A 150 13.70 -7.18 -36.67
C GLN A 150 12.43 -7.77 -37.32
N TRP A 151 11.87 -8.84 -36.73
CA TRP A 151 10.63 -9.45 -37.20
C TRP A 151 9.47 -8.46 -37.23
N GLN A 152 9.34 -7.58 -36.24
CA GLN A 152 8.31 -6.53 -36.27
C GLN A 152 8.51 -5.60 -37.48
N ALA A 153 9.73 -5.11 -37.72
CA ALA A 153 10.02 -4.22 -38.83
C ALA A 153 9.69 -4.87 -40.19
N ASP A 154 10.06 -6.14 -40.37
CA ASP A 154 9.81 -6.90 -41.60
C ASP A 154 8.31 -7.19 -41.81
N ILE A 155 7.59 -7.52 -40.74
CA ILE A 155 6.14 -7.69 -40.79
C ILE A 155 5.46 -6.38 -41.18
N GLU A 156 5.83 -5.27 -40.55
CA GLU A 156 5.26 -3.96 -40.88
C GLU A 156 5.57 -3.53 -42.32
N ALA A 157 6.77 -3.83 -42.83
CA ALA A 157 7.10 -3.61 -44.25
C ALA A 157 6.18 -4.44 -45.16
N ARG A 158 6.01 -5.73 -44.87
CA ARG A 158 5.14 -6.62 -45.65
C ARG A 158 3.66 -6.22 -45.58
N VAL A 159 3.20 -5.73 -44.42
CA VAL A 159 1.87 -5.16 -44.24
C VAL A 159 1.65 -4.00 -45.20
N ARG A 160 2.59 -3.04 -45.25
CA ARG A 160 2.51 -1.87 -46.13
C ARG A 160 2.55 -2.24 -47.61
N GLU A 161 3.47 -3.11 -48.01
CA GLU A 161 3.59 -3.61 -49.39
C GLU A 161 2.30 -4.30 -49.86
N GLY A 162 1.71 -5.13 -48.99
CA GLY A 162 0.48 -5.86 -49.26
C GLY A 162 -0.81 -5.06 -49.01
N ARG A 163 -0.72 -3.80 -48.57
CA ARG A 163 -1.87 -2.94 -48.25
C ARG A 163 -2.88 -3.56 -47.28
N TYR A 164 -2.40 -4.28 -46.27
CA TYR A 164 -3.27 -4.86 -45.23
C TYR A 164 -3.66 -3.81 -44.19
N ASP A 165 -4.88 -3.88 -43.67
CA ASP A 165 -5.21 -3.18 -42.41
C ASP A 165 -4.35 -3.76 -41.27
N ALA A 166 -3.98 -2.96 -40.28
CA ALA A 166 -3.10 -3.40 -39.19
C ALA A 166 -3.46 -2.82 -37.82
N VAL A 167 -3.19 -3.60 -36.78
CA VAL A 167 -3.25 -3.15 -35.39
C VAL A 167 -1.88 -3.37 -34.77
N VAL A 168 -1.22 -2.29 -34.37
CA VAL A 168 0.16 -2.32 -33.88
C VAL A 168 0.18 -2.00 -32.39
N GLU A 169 0.69 -2.92 -31.57
CA GLU A 169 0.87 -2.68 -30.14
C GLU A 169 2.14 -1.86 -29.90
N ALA A 170 2.00 -0.69 -29.30
CA ALA A 170 3.08 0.27 -29.10
C ALA A 170 3.32 0.55 -27.61
N PRO A 171 4.29 -0.12 -26.97
CA PRO A 171 4.69 0.21 -25.60
C PRO A 171 5.46 1.53 -25.50
N LEU A 172 6.01 2.03 -26.60
CA LEU A 172 6.74 3.32 -26.73
C LEU A 172 8.09 3.39 -25.99
N ALA A 173 8.81 2.27 -25.89
CA ALA A 173 10.19 2.28 -25.37
C ALA A 173 11.19 3.03 -26.27
N HIS A 174 10.88 3.20 -27.56
CA HIS A 174 11.72 3.89 -28.56
C HIS A 174 10.87 4.86 -29.40
N PRO A 175 10.62 6.09 -28.90
CA PRO A 175 9.73 7.06 -29.55
C PRO A 175 10.11 7.40 -30.99
N GLN A 176 11.41 7.56 -31.26
CA GLN A 176 11.89 7.93 -32.60
C GLN A 176 11.59 6.85 -33.65
N GLU A 177 11.83 5.58 -33.32
CA GLU A 177 11.50 4.44 -34.19
C GLU A 177 9.99 4.36 -34.44
N PHE A 178 9.19 4.58 -33.38
CA PHE A 178 7.73 4.60 -33.49
C PHE A 178 7.23 5.71 -34.44
N LEU A 179 7.73 6.94 -34.29
CA LEU A 179 7.39 8.07 -35.15
C LEU A 179 7.81 7.83 -36.61
N ALA A 180 8.99 7.22 -36.83
CA ALA A 180 9.45 6.83 -38.17
C ALA A 180 8.52 5.77 -38.79
N GLY A 181 8.08 4.77 -38.01
CA GLY A 181 7.11 3.78 -38.43
C GLY A 181 5.77 4.41 -38.84
N MET A 182 5.24 5.33 -38.03
CA MET A 182 4.02 6.09 -38.39
C MET A 182 4.17 6.87 -39.68
N ALA A 183 5.30 7.56 -39.86
CA ALA A 183 5.60 8.29 -41.09
C ALA A 183 5.64 7.36 -42.31
N ALA A 184 6.24 6.16 -42.18
CA ALA A 184 6.29 5.17 -43.24
C ALA A 184 4.89 4.66 -43.65
N TYR A 185 4.00 4.41 -42.69
CA TYR A 185 2.60 4.07 -42.99
C TYR A 185 1.87 5.21 -43.72
N ARG A 186 2.07 6.45 -43.26
CA ARG A 186 1.47 7.63 -43.91
C ARG A 186 1.97 7.80 -45.35
N GLN A 187 3.28 7.64 -45.58
CA GLN A 187 3.87 7.67 -46.93
C GLN A 187 3.35 6.54 -47.83
N ALA A 188 3.05 5.37 -47.25
CA ALA A 188 2.38 4.26 -47.94
C ALA A 188 0.87 4.50 -48.17
N GLY A 189 0.34 5.67 -47.81
CA GLY A 189 -1.05 6.08 -48.05
C GLY A 189 -2.06 5.61 -47.01
N TYR A 190 -1.63 5.06 -45.88
CA TYR A 190 -2.53 4.56 -44.84
C TYR A 190 -3.27 5.67 -44.11
N ARG A 191 -4.51 5.39 -43.67
CA ARG A 191 -5.17 6.12 -42.59
C ARG A 191 -4.54 5.67 -41.27
N VAL A 192 -3.90 6.60 -40.58
CA VAL A 192 -3.15 6.33 -39.36
C VAL A 192 -3.98 6.80 -38.17
N GLU A 193 -4.31 5.88 -37.27
CA GLU A 193 -5.00 6.21 -36.02
C GLU A 193 -4.13 5.84 -34.82
N ILE A 194 -4.16 6.65 -33.77
CA ILE A 194 -3.62 6.29 -32.46
C ILE A 194 -4.76 6.12 -31.48
N LEU A 195 -4.74 5.02 -30.75
CA LEU A 195 -5.54 4.80 -29.55
C LEU A 195 -4.60 4.68 -28.36
N ALA A 196 -4.54 5.72 -27.53
CA ALA A 196 -3.71 5.78 -26.33
C ALA A 196 -4.50 5.40 -25.07
N LEU A 197 -3.93 4.57 -24.21
CA LEU A 197 -4.51 4.24 -22.91
C LEU A 197 -4.02 5.21 -21.83
N ALA A 198 -4.95 5.97 -21.27
CA ALA A 198 -4.71 6.80 -20.09
C ALA A 198 -4.96 5.97 -18.82
N VAL A 199 -3.91 5.27 -18.36
CA VAL A 199 -3.97 4.42 -17.17
C VAL A 199 -3.02 4.96 -16.11
N PRO A 200 -3.48 5.16 -14.86
CA PRO A 200 -2.62 5.53 -13.73
C PRO A 200 -1.47 4.55 -13.56
N GLU A 201 -0.27 5.08 -13.27
CA GLU A 201 0.95 4.27 -13.18
C GLU A 201 0.88 3.19 -12.09
N ALA A 202 0.16 3.46 -11.00
CA ALA A 202 -0.12 2.46 -9.97
C ALA A 202 -0.87 1.24 -10.52
N VAL A 203 -1.89 1.49 -11.36
CA VAL A 203 -2.72 0.44 -11.96
C VAL A 203 -1.93 -0.35 -12.99
N SER A 204 -1.11 0.31 -13.81
CA SER A 204 -0.25 -0.39 -14.77
C SER A 204 0.87 -1.18 -14.10
N GLN A 205 1.47 -0.66 -13.02
CA GLN A 205 2.46 -1.37 -12.22
C GLN A 205 1.85 -2.63 -11.58
N LEU A 206 0.65 -2.53 -11.00
CA LEU A 206 -0.05 -3.69 -10.45
C LEU A 206 -0.46 -4.68 -11.57
N GLY A 207 -0.83 -4.19 -12.74
CA GLY A 207 -1.12 -5.01 -13.92
C GLY A 207 0.09 -5.78 -14.45
N ILE A 208 1.30 -5.21 -14.36
CA ILE A 208 2.55 -5.93 -14.65
C ILE A 208 2.72 -7.09 -13.68
N LEU A 209 2.56 -6.83 -12.39
CA LEU A 209 2.70 -7.85 -11.34
C LEU A 209 1.67 -8.97 -11.48
N ASP A 210 0.38 -8.65 -11.65
CA ASP A 210 -0.66 -9.66 -11.88
C ASP A 210 -0.34 -10.54 -13.09
N ARG A 211 0.06 -9.93 -14.21
CA ARG A 211 0.43 -10.66 -15.43
C ARG A 211 1.64 -11.55 -15.19
N TYR A 212 2.66 -11.06 -14.48
CA TYR A 212 3.83 -11.85 -14.13
C TYR A 212 3.41 -13.11 -13.35
N LEU A 213 2.62 -12.94 -12.29
CA LEU A 213 2.17 -14.02 -11.42
C LEU A 213 1.31 -15.03 -12.17
N ARG A 214 0.37 -14.60 -13.04
CA ARG A 214 -0.45 -15.54 -13.84
C ARG A 214 0.39 -16.35 -14.80
N LEU A 215 1.33 -15.71 -15.49
CA LEU A 215 2.19 -16.41 -16.44
C LEU A 215 3.23 -17.28 -15.75
N ALA A 216 3.58 -16.95 -14.50
CA ALA A 216 4.46 -17.77 -13.67
C ALA A 216 3.84 -19.13 -13.33
N GLU A 217 2.53 -19.17 -13.04
CA GLU A 217 1.78 -20.42 -12.83
C GLU A 217 1.86 -21.37 -14.04
N GLU A 218 2.06 -20.81 -15.25
CA GLU A 218 2.17 -21.54 -16.51
C GLU A 218 3.64 -21.79 -16.94
N GLY A 219 4.63 -21.49 -16.08
CA GLY A 219 6.05 -21.66 -16.38
C GLY A 219 6.62 -20.68 -17.42
N ARG A 220 5.91 -19.59 -17.73
CA ARG A 220 6.26 -18.62 -18.78
C ARG A 220 6.23 -17.17 -18.29
N ALA A 221 6.69 -16.95 -17.06
CA ALA A 221 6.72 -15.64 -16.41
C ALA A 221 7.33 -14.57 -17.30
N ARG A 222 6.74 -13.36 -17.27
CA ARG A 222 7.19 -12.23 -18.11
C ARG A 222 7.58 -11.04 -17.26
N TYR A 223 8.86 -10.93 -16.97
CA TYR A 223 9.41 -9.81 -16.23
C TYR A 223 9.39 -8.51 -17.04
N VAL A 224 9.05 -7.42 -16.35
CA VAL A 224 9.19 -6.04 -16.85
C VAL A 224 9.86 -5.23 -15.76
N SER A 225 10.99 -4.60 -16.07
CA SER A 225 11.67 -3.73 -15.11
C SER A 225 10.90 -2.43 -14.89
N TRP A 226 11.10 -1.82 -13.73
CA TRP A 226 10.56 -0.50 -13.42
C TRP A 226 11.03 0.56 -14.40
N ASP A 227 12.33 0.57 -14.73
CA ASP A 227 12.89 1.53 -15.70
C ASP A 227 12.20 1.43 -17.06
N ASN A 228 11.88 0.21 -17.50
CA ASN A 228 11.15 0.01 -18.75
C ASN A 228 9.70 0.51 -18.66
N HIS A 229 9.02 0.25 -17.54
CA HIS A 229 7.67 0.79 -17.29
C HIS A 229 7.67 2.32 -17.32
N ASP A 230 8.57 2.95 -16.55
CA ASP A 230 8.63 4.40 -16.37
C ASP A 230 9.04 5.10 -17.66
N THR A 231 10.03 4.55 -18.38
CA THR A 231 10.45 5.07 -19.70
C THR A 231 9.27 5.08 -20.66
N CYS A 232 8.54 3.96 -20.76
CA CYS A 232 7.35 3.87 -21.62
C CYS A 232 6.24 4.84 -21.18
N ALA A 233 6.03 4.98 -19.86
CA ALA A 233 5.00 5.84 -19.30
C ALA A 233 5.28 7.33 -19.57
N ALA A 234 6.53 7.76 -19.46
CA ALA A 234 6.97 9.11 -19.80
C ALA A 234 6.95 9.36 -21.32
N ALA A 235 7.51 8.42 -22.08
CA ALA A 235 7.60 8.49 -23.54
C ALA A 235 6.24 8.63 -24.24
N LEU A 236 5.16 8.06 -23.67
CA LEU A 236 3.82 8.20 -24.19
C LEU A 236 3.40 9.67 -24.34
N LEU A 237 3.70 10.51 -23.36
CA LEU A 237 3.29 11.91 -23.34
C LEU A 237 4.01 12.71 -24.44
N GLU A 238 5.34 12.58 -24.48
CA GLU A 238 6.17 13.23 -25.49
C GLU A 238 5.79 12.76 -26.90
N THR A 239 5.59 11.45 -27.08
CA THR A 239 5.22 10.87 -28.37
C THR A 239 3.89 11.42 -28.88
N LEU A 240 2.86 11.51 -28.02
CA LEU A 240 1.56 12.05 -28.42
C LEU A 240 1.67 13.53 -28.84
N ALA A 241 2.42 14.34 -28.10
CA ALA A 241 2.65 15.74 -28.43
C ALA A 241 3.37 15.89 -29.78
N MET A 242 4.37 15.05 -30.05
CA MET A 242 5.09 15.02 -31.33
C MET A 242 4.18 14.57 -32.48
N VAL A 243 3.34 13.57 -32.28
CA VAL A 243 2.37 13.10 -33.29
C VAL A 243 1.38 14.20 -33.64
N GLU A 244 0.85 14.93 -32.65
CA GLU A 244 -0.06 16.06 -32.86
C GLU A 244 0.64 17.20 -33.62
N THR A 245 1.85 17.57 -33.20
CA THR A 245 2.63 18.66 -33.81
C THR A 245 3.03 18.36 -35.25
N ALA A 246 3.44 17.12 -35.52
CA ALA A 246 3.89 16.68 -36.85
C ALA A 246 2.74 16.15 -37.73
N HIS A 247 1.48 16.18 -37.25
CA HIS A 247 0.30 15.66 -37.94
C HIS A 247 0.48 14.22 -38.49
N LEU A 248 1.14 13.34 -37.72
CA LEU A 248 1.46 11.99 -38.15
C LEU A 248 0.26 11.03 -38.12
N ALA A 249 -0.76 11.33 -37.33
CA ALA A 249 -2.02 10.59 -37.29
C ALA A 249 -3.16 11.37 -37.97
N ASP A 250 -4.12 10.66 -38.56
CA ASP A 250 -5.42 11.20 -38.99
C ASP A 250 -6.38 11.36 -37.80
N ARG A 251 -6.32 10.47 -36.79
CA ARG A 251 -7.13 10.52 -35.56
C ARG A 251 -6.33 10.09 -34.33
N ILE A 252 -6.56 10.75 -33.20
CA ILE A 252 -6.03 10.39 -31.90
C ILE A 252 -7.18 10.24 -30.91
N LEU A 253 -7.29 9.07 -30.32
CA LEU A 253 -8.25 8.74 -29.27
C LEU A 253 -7.48 8.41 -27.99
N VAL A 254 -7.78 9.09 -26.89
CA VAL A 254 -7.29 8.69 -25.57
C VAL A 254 -8.45 8.08 -24.80
N VAL A 255 -8.25 6.86 -24.30
CA VAL A 255 -9.27 6.12 -23.57
C VAL A 255 -8.83 5.81 -22.15
N ARG A 256 -9.79 5.84 -21.23
CA ARG A 256 -9.65 5.30 -19.88
C ARG A 256 -10.33 3.94 -19.78
N ARG A 257 -9.89 3.13 -18.82
CA ARG A 257 -10.53 1.85 -18.49
C ARG A 257 -11.61 2.10 -17.43
N ALA A 258 -12.88 2.03 -17.81
CA ALA A 258 -13.98 2.20 -16.87
C ALA A 258 -14.24 0.91 -16.08
N ASP A 259 -14.96 1.05 -14.96
CA ASP A 259 -15.30 -0.06 -14.06
C ASP A 259 -16.11 -1.19 -14.71
N SER A 260 -16.83 -0.89 -15.80
CA SER A 260 -17.80 -1.74 -16.50
C SER A 260 -17.22 -2.55 -17.67
N ALA A 261 -15.90 -2.74 -17.74
CA ALA A 261 -15.18 -3.33 -18.88
C ALA A 261 -15.32 -2.55 -20.22
N ALA A 262 -16.03 -1.43 -20.22
CA ALA A 262 -16.09 -0.49 -21.34
C ALA A 262 -14.85 0.42 -21.36
N LEU A 263 -14.40 0.74 -22.57
CA LEU A 263 -13.44 1.82 -22.80
C LEU A 263 -14.22 3.12 -22.95
N GLU A 264 -13.80 4.15 -22.22
CA GLU A 264 -14.39 5.48 -22.33
C GLU A 264 -13.38 6.44 -22.93
N ALA A 265 -13.78 7.18 -23.96
CA ALA A 265 -12.95 8.21 -24.57
C ALA A 265 -12.89 9.44 -23.66
N VAL A 266 -11.70 9.80 -23.21
CA VAL A 266 -11.42 11.04 -22.46
C VAL A 266 -10.90 12.15 -23.38
N TYR A 267 -10.43 11.78 -24.58
CA TYR A 267 -10.03 12.70 -25.63
C TYR A 267 -10.27 12.06 -26.99
N ASP A 268 -10.73 12.87 -27.96
CA ASP A 268 -10.91 12.47 -29.35
C ASP A 268 -10.66 13.68 -30.23
N ASN A 269 -9.71 13.55 -31.15
CA ASN A 269 -9.39 14.57 -32.14
C ASN A 269 -9.06 13.92 -33.48
N GLU A 270 -9.49 14.55 -34.55
CA GLU A 270 -9.33 14.09 -35.93
C GLU A 270 -8.92 15.28 -36.78
N LEU A 271 -8.11 15.03 -37.81
CA LEU A 271 -7.83 16.03 -38.84
C LEU A 271 -9.09 16.28 -39.67
N ASP A 272 -9.32 17.53 -40.06
CA ASP A 272 -10.43 17.87 -40.96
C ASP A 272 -10.23 17.32 -42.38
N SER A 273 -8.97 17.14 -42.80
CA SER A 273 -8.55 16.59 -44.08
C SER A 273 -7.29 15.72 -43.95
N PRO A 274 -7.18 14.59 -44.68
CA PRO A 274 -5.96 13.78 -44.70
C PRO A 274 -4.74 14.55 -45.19
N GLY A 275 -3.56 14.24 -44.67
CA GLY A 275 -2.29 14.78 -45.16
C GLY A 275 -1.95 16.17 -44.63
N ASN A 276 -2.87 17.14 -44.81
CA ASN A 276 -2.59 18.58 -44.70
C ASN A 276 -3.66 19.35 -43.90
N GLY A 277 -4.54 18.63 -43.22
CA GLY A 277 -5.65 19.22 -42.46
C GLY A 277 -5.22 19.83 -41.13
N ASN A 278 -6.08 20.64 -40.56
CA ASN A 278 -5.95 21.10 -39.18
C ASN A 278 -6.68 20.15 -38.23
N TRP A 279 -6.21 20.06 -37.00
CA TRP A 279 -6.96 19.40 -35.94
C TRP A 279 -8.32 20.07 -35.73
N ARG A 280 -9.40 19.28 -35.65
CA ARG A 280 -10.76 19.80 -35.39
C ARG A 280 -10.91 20.43 -34.01
N ARG A 281 -10.06 20.04 -33.07
CA ARG A 281 -9.96 20.60 -31.71
C ARG A 281 -8.50 20.98 -31.43
N PRO A 282 -8.23 21.88 -30.48
CA PRO A 282 -6.86 22.13 -30.02
C PRO A 282 -6.14 20.82 -29.64
N ALA A 283 -4.85 20.74 -29.98
CA ALA A 283 -4.01 19.63 -29.57
C ALA A 283 -3.97 19.52 -28.04
N GLY A 284 -4.04 18.30 -27.51
CA GLY A 284 -4.18 18.07 -26.08
C GLY A 284 -4.22 16.60 -25.67
N ALA A 285 -3.75 15.68 -26.52
CA ALA A 285 -3.78 14.26 -26.22
C ALA A 285 -2.89 13.91 -25.02
N ALA A 286 -1.69 14.52 -24.93
CA ALA A 286 -0.78 14.33 -23.79
C ALA A 286 -1.39 14.84 -22.47
N ASP A 287 -2.03 16.01 -22.50
CA ASP A 287 -2.70 16.60 -21.34
C ASP A 287 -3.87 15.73 -20.86
N ALA A 288 -4.63 15.13 -21.78
CA ALA A 288 -5.70 14.20 -21.42
C ALA A 288 -5.18 12.94 -20.71
N VAL A 289 -4.03 12.41 -21.13
CA VAL A 289 -3.38 11.29 -20.42
C VAL A 289 -2.94 11.72 -19.02
N LEU A 290 -2.30 12.89 -18.88
CA LEU A 290 -1.87 13.42 -17.59
C LEU A 290 -3.05 13.66 -16.64
N ALA A 291 -4.13 14.25 -17.15
CA ALA A 291 -5.34 14.53 -16.38
C ALA A 291 -5.97 13.26 -15.80
N GLU A 292 -6.11 12.20 -16.60
CA GLU A 292 -6.65 10.92 -16.11
C GLU A 292 -5.67 10.20 -15.18
N ARG A 293 -4.34 10.25 -15.45
CA ARG A 293 -3.34 9.66 -14.55
C ARG A 293 -3.34 10.31 -13.17
N GLY A 294 -3.61 11.61 -13.10
CA GLY A 294 -3.68 12.38 -11.85
C GLY A 294 -5.07 12.42 -11.21
N ARG A 295 -6.09 11.81 -11.82
CA ARG A 295 -7.47 11.86 -11.33
C ARG A 295 -7.59 11.13 -9.99
N PRO A 296 -8.18 11.75 -8.95
CA PRO A 296 -8.52 11.05 -7.73
C PRO A 296 -9.48 9.90 -7.98
N TRP A 297 -9.18 8.76 -7.40
CA TRP A 297 -10.00 7.56 -7.44
C TRP A 297 -11.20 7.72 -6.52
N ASP A 298 -12.31 7.08 -6.88
CA ASP A 298 -13.41 6.90 -5.95
C ASP A 298 -13.16 5.71 -4.98
N SER A 299 -14.13 5.42 -4.12
CA SER A 299 -14.04 4.33 -3.15
C SER A 299 -14.03 2.94 -3.80
N ARG A 300 -14.71 2.77 -4.93
CA ARG A 300 -14.79 1.50 -5.68
C ARG A 300 -13.46 1.22 -6.38
N GLU A 301 -12.90 2.22 -7.04
CA GLU A 301 -11.57 2.17 -7.67
C GLU A 301 -10.50 1.87 -6.63
N THR A 302 -10.52 2.60 -5.50
CA THR A 302 -9.59 2.36 -4.38
C THR A 302 -9.73 0.94 -3.80
N GLY A 303 -10.96 0.46 -3.61
CA GLY A 303 -11.23 -0.89 -3.10
C GLY A 303 -10.79 -1.99 -4.07
N ARG A 304 -11.06 -1.83 -5.37
CA ARG A 304 -10.62 -2.75 -6.42
C ARG A 304 -9.10 -2.86 -6.45
N PHE A 305 -8.40 -1.73 -6.45
CA PHE A 305 -6.94 -1.69 -6.41
C PHE A 305 -6.39 -2.40 -5.18
N ARG A 306 -6.94 -2.12 -3.98
CA ARG A 306 -6.52 -2.77 -2.73
C ARG A 306 -6.73 -4.29 -2.75
N ARG A 307 -7.85 -4.77 -3.29
CA ARG A 307 -8.10 -6.22 -3.41
C ARG A 307 -7.11 -6.89 -4.36
N GLN A 308 -6.85 -6.27 -5.52
CA GLN A 308 -5.87 -6.79 -6.48
C GLN A 308 -4.46 -6.77 -5.91
N LEU A 309 -4.10 -5.73 -5.16
CA LEU A 309 -2.81 -5.64 -4.47
C LEU A 309 -2.66 -6.73 -3.41
N ALA A 310 -3.65 -6.91 -2.55
CA ALA A 310 -3.65 -7.97 -1.54
C ALA A 310 -3.63 -9.37 -2.15
N ASP A 311 -4.31 -9.56 -3.29
CA ASP A 311 -4.25 -10.82 -4.04
C ASP A 311 -2.86 -11.10 -4.61
N ALA A 312 -2.23 -10.09 -5.21
CA ALA A 312 -0.86 -10.18 -5.70
C ALA A 312 0.13 -10.50 -4.56
N ASP A 313 0.00 -9.86 -3.40
CA ASP A 313 0.80 -10.14 -2.19
C ASP A 313 0.63 -11.58 -1.70
N ARG A 314 -0.60 -12.12 -1.72
CA ARG A 314 -0.85 -13.53 -1.37
C ARG A 314 -0.16 -14.47 -2.36
N ARG A 315 -0.29 -14.21 -3.66
CA ARG A 315 0.32 -15.05 -4.71
C ARG A 315 1.85 -14.98 -4.71
N LEU A 316 2.43 -13.83 -4.37
CA LEU A 316 3.87 -13.66 -4.16
C LEU A 316 4.44 -14.52 -3.02
N THR A 317 3.61 -14.86 -2.04
CA THR A 317 3.98 -15.68 -0.88
C THR A 317 3.57 -17.15 -1.04
N HIS A 318 3.07 -17.54 -2.21
CA HIS A 318 2.65 -18.91 -2.48
C HIS A 318 3.86 -19.86 -2.62
N PRO A 319 3.87 -21.04 -1.95
CA PRO A 319 5.02 -21.96 -1.96
C PRO A 319 5.42 -22.52 -3.33
N GLU A 320 4.49 -22.55 -4.28
CA GLU A 320 4.72 -23.11 -5.62
C GLU A 320 5.44 -22.14 -6.57
N LEU A 321 5.55 -20.85 -6.21
CA LEU A 321 6.30 -19.87 -7.01
C LEU A 321 7.81 -20.06 -6.74
N PRO A 322 8.64 -20.30 -7.77
CA PRO A 322 10.08 -20.43 -7.57
C PRO A 322 10.68 -19.20 -6.86
N GLU A 323 11.60 -19.42 -5.91
CA GLU A 323 12.14 -18.35 -5.06
C GLU A 323 12.75 -17.20 -5.88
N ASP A 324 13.51 -17.53 -6.93
CA ASP A 324 14.12 -16.54 -7.82
C ASP A 324 13.09 -15.67 -8.55
N TRP A 325 11.93 -16.25 -8.85
CA TRP A 325 10.81 -15.58 -9.52
C TRP A 325 10.09 -14.66 -8.55
N ALA A 326 9.80 -15.14 -7.34
CA ALA A 326 9.26 -14.30 -6.26
C ALA A 326 10.20 -13.11 -5.96
N LEU A 327 11.51 -13.37 -5.89
CA LEU A 327 12.53 -12.35 -5.63
C LEU A 327 12.58 -11.29 -6.74
N ALA A 328 12.27 -11.65 -8.00
CA ALA A 328 12.28 -10.73 -9.13
C ALA A 328 11.27 -9.60 -9.00
N VAL A 329 10.12 -9.88 -8.37
CA VAL A 329 8.96 -8.97 -8.33
C VAL A 329 8.48 -8.63 -6.91
N ARG A 330 9.19 -9.08 -5.87
CA ARG A 330 8.80 -8.90 -4.46
C ARG A 330 8.46 -7.45 -4.08
N ARG A 331 9.13 -6.47 -4.69
CA ARG A 331 8.94 -5.03 -4.42
C ARG A 331 7.88 -4.37 -5.29
N ASP A 332 7.32 -5.10 -6.27
CA ASP A 332 6.38 -4.52 -7.23
C ASP A 332 5.05 -4.14 -6.58
N ALA A 333 4.60 -4.92 -5.59
CA ALA A 333 3.40 -4.62 -4.81
C ALA A 333 3.60 -3.34 -3.96
N GLU A 334 4.73 -3.23 -3.25
CA GLU A 334 5.08 -2.03 -2.48
C GLU A 334 5.15 -0.79 -3.39
N ARG A 335 5.73 -0.94 -4.58
CA ARG A 335 5.82 0.14 -5.58
C ARG A 335 4.45 0.54 -6.10
N ALA A 336 3.60 -0.43 -6.47
CA ALA A 336 2.24 -0.15 -6.92
C ALA A 336 1.45 0.60 -5.83
N ALA A 337 1.59 0.19 -4.57
CA ALA A 337 0.99 0.86 -3.42
C ALA A 337 1.48 2.31 -3.25
N ALA A 338 2.79 2.54 -3.43
CA ALA A 338 3.38 3.87 -3.35
C ALA A 338 2.89 4.79 -4.48
N LEU A 339 2.82 4.30 -5.71
CA LEU A 339 2.30 5.03 -6.87
C LEU A 339 0.81 5.36 -6.72
N ALA A 340 0.05 4.56 -5.97
CA ALA A 340 -1.37 4.81 -5.71
C ALA A 340 -1.61 5.91 -4.67
N GLU A 341 -0.62 6.27 -3.85
CA GLU A 341 -0.77 7.22 -2.74
C GLU A 341 -1.36 8.59 -3.16
N PRO A 342 -0.93 9.22 -4.29
CA PRO A 342 -1.42 10.55 -4.67
C PRO A 342 -2.83 10.54 -5.26
N VAL A 343 -3.25 9.41 -5.84
CA VAL A 343 -4.50 9.28 -6.61
C VAL A 343 -5.58 8.52 -5.87
N ARG A 344 -5.24 7.66 -4.90
CA ARG A 344 -6.24 7.03 -4.04
C ARG A 344 -7.03 8.12 -3.32
N ARG A 345 -8.32 7.90 -3.09
CA ARG A 345 -9.12 8.82 -2.29
C ARG A 345 -8.50 8.99 -0.90
N THR A 346 -7.89 10.14 -0.67
CA THR A 346 -7.67 10.77 0.62
C THR A 346 -8.75 11.83 0.77
N ALA A 347 -9.50 11.85 1.87
CA ALA A 347 -10.61 12.79 2.03
C ALA A 347 -10.14 14.24 1.80
N GLN A 348 -10.86 14.95 0.94
CA GLN A 348 -10.57 16.36 0.69
C GLN A 348 -10.89 17.20 1.95
N PRO A 349 -10.05 18.20 2.28
CA PRO A 349 -10.35 19.13 3.37
C PRO A 349 -11.57 20.00 3.01
N ARG A 350 -12.61 20.04 3.87
CA ARG A 350 -13.69 21.06 3.77
C ARG A 350 -13.32 22.31 4.55
N ARG A 351 -13.69 23.44 3.96
CA ARG A 351 -13.39 24.81 4.35
C ARG A 351 -14.29 25.38 5.48
N GLU A 352 -14.96 24.54 6.27
CA GLU A 352 -15.89 24.97 7.34
C GLU A 352 -15.62 24.27 8.69
N PRO A 353 -15.83 24.96 9.83
CA PRO A 353 -15.31 24.54 11.15
C PRO A 353 -16.21 23.49 11.85
N PRO A 354 -15.67 22.46 12.56
CA PRO A 354 -16.43 21.22 12.75
C PRO A 354 -17.00 20.99 14.15
N GLY A 355 -18.18 20.33 14.18
CA GLY A 355 -18.64 19.46 15.27
C GLY A 355 -18.05 18.03 15.15
N VAL A 356 -18.31 17.19 16.16
CA VAL A 356 -17.51 15.99 16.53
C VAL A 356 -17.53 14.76 15.60
N ASP A 357 -18.23 14.76 14.46
CA ASP A 357 -18.34 13.59 13.55
C ASP A 357 -18.07 13.93 12.07
N TYR A 358 -16.94 14.61 11.80
CA TYR A 358 -16.62 15.16 10.47
C TYR A 358 -16.17 14.15 9.41
N HIS A 359 -15.69 12.95 9.79
CA HIS A 359 -15.10 11.97 8.86
C HIS A 359 -15.99 10.75 8.60
N ARG A 360 -17.30 10.86 8.83
CA ARG A 360 -18.22 9.74 8.69
C ARG A 360 -18.39 9.33 7.24
N LEU A 361 -18.31 8.03 6.98
CA LEU A 361 -18.53 7.48 5.65
C LEU A 361 -20.01 7.52 5.27
N SER A 362 -20.29 7.54 3.97
CA SER A 362 -21.65 7.25 3.49
C SER A 362 -22.03 5.82 3.87
N ALA A 363 -23.34 5.56 4.00
CA ALA A 363 -23.82 4.21 4.37
C ALA A 363 -23.39 3.14 3.35
N GLU A 364 -23.31 3.49 2.06
CA GLU A 364 -22.84 2.59 1.01
C GLU A 364 -21.34 2.29 1.17
N GLU A 365 -20.50 3.31 1.38
CA GLU A 365 -19.06 3.13 1.58
C GLU A 365 -18.74 2.36 2.86
N HIS A 366 -19.43 2.68 3.95
CA HIS A 366 -19.29 1.98 5.22
C HIS A 366 -19.60 0.50 5.07
N ARG A 367 -20.70 0.17 4.39
CA ARG A 367 -21.11 -1.22 4.11
C ARG A 367 -20.10 -1.91 3.19
N PHE A 368 -19.69 -1.25 2.10
CA PHE A 368 -18.69 -1.80 1.18
C PHE A 368 -17.39 -2.14 1.92
N ILE A 369 -16.85 -1.24 2.74
CA ILE A 369 -15.62 -1.51 3.50
C ILE A 369 -15.81 -2.68 4.45
N PHE A 370 -16.97 -2.78 5.11
CA PHE A 370 -17.26 -3.91 5.98
C PHE A 370 -17.26 -5.23 5.20
N ASP A 371 -18.09 -5.34 4.16
CA ASP A 371 -18.30 -6.57 3.41
C ASP A 371 -17.06 -7.00 2.62
N GLU A 372 -16.33 -6.03 2.05
CA GLU A 372 -15.27 -6.31 1.07
C GLU A 372 -13.86 -6.24 1.64
N LEU A 373 -13.63 -5.54 2.75
CA LEU A 373 -12.30 -5.39 3.34
C LEU A 373 -12.20 -6.01 4.73
N ILE A 374 -13.21 -5.82 5.58
CA ILE A 374 -13.18 -6.29 6.97
C ILE A 374 -13.57 -7.76 7.06
N VAL A 375 -14.66 -8.19 6.43
CA VAL A 375 -15.08 -9.60 6.46
C VAL A 375 -13.97 -10.55 5.97
N PRO A 376 -13.29 -10.29 4.84
CA PRO A 376 -12.18 -11.14 4.41
C PRO A 376 -11.01 -11.19 5.39
N SER A 377 -10.74 -10.09 6.14
CA SER A 377 -9.63 -10.05 7.11
C SER A 377 -9.91 -10.84 8.39
N LEU A 378 -11.18 -11.15 8.68
CA LEU A 378 -11.57 -12.06 9.77
C LEU A 378 -11.17 -13.53 9.46
N GLY A 379 -10.85 -13.84 8.21
CA GLY A 379 -10.45 -15.18 7.76
C GLY A 379 -11.62 -16.16 7.67
N HIS A 380 -11.30 -17.43 7.45
CA HIS A 380 -12.30 -18.50 7.48
C HIS A 380 -12.78 -18.75 8.91
N ILE A 381 -14.11 -18.76 9.11
CA ILE A 381 -14.73 -19.00 10.41
C ILE A 381 -15.25 -20.43 10.45
N THR A 382 -14.57 -21.27 11.23
CA THR A 382 -15.00 -22.65 11.50
C THR A 382 -16.11 -22.65 12.56
N PRO A 383 -17.34 -23.09 12.23
CA PRO A 383 -18.44 -23.15 13.19
C PRO A 383 -18.16 -24.16 14.31
N GLN A 384 -18.56 -23.81 15.53
CA GLN A 384 -18.35 -24.63 16.73
C GLN A 384 -19.67 -24.93 17.44
N GLU A 385 -19.81 -26.16 17.94
CA GLU A 385 -20.97 -26.53 18.77
C GLU A 385 -21.00 -25.72 20.08
N LYS A 386 -19.84 -25.59 20.73
CA LYS A 386 -19.63 -24.81 21.95
C LYS A 386 -18.58 -23.73 21.68
N PRO A 387 -18.97 -22.60 21.08
CA PRO A 387 -18.02 -21.56 20.71
C PRO A 387 -17.53 -20.78 21.94
N VAL A 388 -16.31 -20.26 21.86
CA VAL A 388 -15.64 -19.53 22.94
C VAL A 388 -15.35 -18.09 22.48
N ALA A 389 -15.73 -17.12 23.31
CA ALA A 389 -15.39 -15.70 23.12
C ALA A 389 -14.45 -15.26 24.25
N VAL A 390 -13.21 -14.89 23.91
CA VAL A 390 -12.23 -14.40 24.89
C VAL A 390 -12.03 -12.91 24.72
N TYR A 391 -12.44 -12.13 25.71
CA TYR A 391 -12.13 -10.71 25.79
C TYR A 391 -10.76 -10.50 26.40
N VAL A 392 -9.85 -9.86 25.67
CA VAL A 392 -8.54 -9.41 26.16
C VAL A 392 -8.62 -7.91 26.43
N VAL A 393 -8.60 -7.56 27.72
CA VAL A 393 -8.95 -6.22 28.21
C VAL A 393 -7.76 -5.57 28.89
N GLY A 394 -7.61 -4.28 28.65
CA GLY A 394 -6.62 -3.43 29.30
C GLY A 394 -6.59 -2.05 28.67
N GLN A 395 -6.04 -1.07 29.38
CA GLN A 395 -5.87 0.28 28.89
C GLN A 395 -4.92 0.35 27.67
N PRO A 396 -4.88 1.47 26.91
CA PRO A 396 -3.90 1.67 25.86
C PRO A 396 -2.46 1.49 26.40
N GLY A 397 -1.61 0.76 25.67
CA GLY A 397 -0.24 0.47 26.10
C GLY A 397 -0.07 -0.66 27.12
N ALA A 398 -1.16 -1.31 27.55
CA ALA A 398 -1.09 -2.46 28.46
C ALA A 398 -0.45 -3.73 27.83
N GLY A 399 -0.39 -3.84 26.50
CA GLY A 399 0.19 -4.99 25.81
C GLY A 399 -0.80 -6.06 25.33
N LYS A 400 -2.09 -5.68 25.16
CA LYS A 400 -3.19 -6.57 24.74
C LYS A 400 -2.85 -7.46 23.55
N THR A 401 -2.21 -6.92 22.52
CA THR A 401 -1.87 -7.66 21.29
C THR A 401 -0.98 -8.87 21.54
N ARG A 402 -0.03 -8.78 22.50
CA ARG A 402 0.80 -9.94 22.88
C ARG A 402 -0.04 -11.00 23.57
N ALA A 403 -0.88 -10.60 24.52
CA ALA A 403 -1.76 -11.51 25.25
C ALA A 403 -2.80 -12.17 24.33
N ALA A 404 -3.41 -11.40 23.43
CA ALA A 404 -4.34 -11.91 22.42
C ALA A 404 -3.69 -12.97 21.53
N ARG A 405 -2.46 -12.74 21.05
CA ARG A 405 -1.71 -13.78 20.31
C ARG A 405 -1.47 -15.05 21.11
N MET A 406 -1.19 -14.94 22.41
CA MET A 406 -1.02 -16.11 23.28
C MET A 406 -2.33 -16.89 23.44
N VAL A 407 -3.43 -16.19 23.75
CA VAL A 407 -4.78 -16.78 23.86
C VAL A 407 -5.22 -17.43 22.54
N ARG A 408 -4.97 -16.78 21.41
CA ARG A 408 -5.31 -17.33 20.09
C ARG A 408 -4.64 -18.67 19.82
N ARG A 409 -3.41 -18.87 20.31
CA ARG A 409 -2.66 -20.12 20.16
C ARG A 409 -3.18 -21.25 21.06
N THR A 410 -3.96 -20.95 22.09
CA THR A 410 -4.55 -21.97 22.99
C THR A 410 -5.93 -22.43 22.53
N LEU A 411 -6.56 -21.70 21.61
CA LEU A 411 -7.86 -22.07 21.04
C LEU A 411 -7.68 -22.90 19.77
N ARG A 412 -8.67 -23.72 19.46
CA ARG A 412 -8.69 -24.62 18.29
C ARG A 412 -9.00 -23.87 17.00
N ASP A 413 -8.71 -24.50 15.86
CA ASP A 413 -9.16 -24.13 14.52
C ASP A 413 -8.95 -22.65 14.12
N SER A 414 -7.90 -22.01 14.66
CA SER A 414 -7.55 -20.60 14.42
C SER A 414 -8.74 -19.63 14.66
N PRO A 415 -8.97 -19.18 15.91
CA PRO A 415 -10.09 -18.29 16.22
C PRO A 415 -10.00 -16.96 15.46
N ALA A 416 -11.16 -16.41 15.14
CA ALA A 416 -11.28 -15.05 14.60
C ALA A 416 -10.66 -14.06 15.59
N HIS A 417 -10.00 -13.02 15.07
CA HIS A 417 -9.36 -11.99 15.89
C HIS A 417 -9.95 -10.63 15.56
N ILE A 418 -10.58 -10.02 16.56
CA ILE A 418 -11.21 -8.71 16.43
C ILE A 418 -10.37 -7.71 17.22
N THR A 419 -9.87 -6.69 16.53
CA THR A 419 -9.15 -5.57 17.13
C THR A 419 -9.54 -4.26 16.46
N GLY A 420 -9.87 -3.26 17.27
CA GLY A 420 -10.23 -1.94 16.76
C GLY A 420 -9.07 -1.21 16.06
N ASP A 421 -7.81 -1.64 16.21
CA ASP A 421 -6.71 -1.03 15.47
C ASP A 421 -6.73 -1.44 13.98
N ASP A 422 -7.19 -2.65 13.62
CA ASP A 422 -7.30 -3.10 12.22
C ASP A 422 -8.42 -2.34 11.49
N PHE A 423 -9.56 -2.15 12.15
CA PHE A 423 -10.70 -1.41 11.58
C PHE A 423 -10.40 0.08 11.35
N LYS A 424 -9.53 0.69 12.16
CA LYS A 424 -9.10 2.07 11.90
C LYS A 424 -8.31 2.16 10.60
N VAL A 425 -7.43 1.20 10.33
CA VAL A 425 -6.62 1.17 9.10
C VAL A 425 -7.49 0.95 7.86
N ALA A 426 -8.64 0.28 8.00
CA ALA A 426 -9.62 0.15 6.92
C ALA A 426 -10.26 1.49 6.51
N HIS A 427 -10.34 2.46 7.43
CA HIS A 427 -10.92 3.77 7.15
C HIS A 427 -10.03 4.58 6.19
N PRO A 428 -10.58 5.11 5.07
CA PRO A 428 -9.79 5.81 4.04
C PRO A 428 -9.01 7.00 4.61
N ASP A 429 -9.60 7.75 5.53
CA ASP A 429 -9.00 8.97 6.09
C ASP A 429 -7.95 8.70 7.18
N TYR A 430 -7.86 7.48 7.72
CA TYR A 430 -7.13 7.28 8.97
C TYR A 430 -5.63 7.54 8.86
N LEU A 431 -4.99 7.12 7.76
CA LEU A 431 -3.55 7.31 7.58
C LEU A 431 -3.19 8.79 7.41
N GLN A 432 -4.03 9.56 6.72
CA GLN A 432 -3.86 11.00 6.60
C GLN A 432 -4.05 11.68 7.96
N LEU A 433 -5.13 11.33 8.67
CA LEU A 433 -5.40 11.83 10.02
C LEU A 433 -4.28 11.52 11.01
N LEU A 434 -3.60 10.38 10.86
CA LEU A 434 -2.42 10.06 11.68
C LEU A 434 -1.22 10.95 11.38
N ARG A 435 -1.04 11.42 10.14
CA ARG A 435 0.05 12.33 9.78
C ARG A 435 -0.24 13.74 10.28
N GLU A 436 -1.48 14.20 10.11
CA GLU A 436 -1.90 15.57 10.47
C GLU A 436 -2.12 15.72 11.98
N GLU A 437 -2.83 14.77 12.58
CA GLU A 437 -3.26 14.84 13.97
C GLU A 437 -3.11 13.49 14.71
N PRO A 438 -1.86 13.02 14.93
CA PRO A 438 -1.57 11.69 15.49
C PRO A 438 -2.20 11.42 16.87
N ARG A 439 -2.62 12.46 17.58
CA ARG A 439 -3.24 12.38 18.92
C ARG A 439 -4.76 12.23 18.89
N THR A 440 -5.43 12.71 17.85
CA THR A 440 -6.90 12.79 17.74
C THR A 440 -7.46 11.99 16.57
N ALA A 441 -6.63 11.46 15.68
CA ALA A 441 -7.03 10.68 14.50
C ALA A 441 -8.10 9.62 14.79
N SER A 442 -7.90 8.77 15.81
CA SER A 442 -8.88 7.74 16.18
C SER A 442 -10.18 8.30 16.79
N ALA A 443 -10.21 9.54 17.25
CA ALA A 443 -11.45 10.14 17.74
C ALA A 443 -12.36 10.56 16.58
N ARG A 444 -11.75 11.06 15.50
CA ARG A 444 -12.42 11.60 14.31
C ARG A 444 -13.19 10.57 13.49
N ILE A 445 -12.74 9.31 13.50
CA ILE A 445 -13.36 8.19 12.77
C ILE A 445 -14.03 7.18 13.72
N ARG A 446 -14.32 7.59 14.96
CA ARG A 446 -14.77 6.69 16.03
C ARG A 446 -16.08 5.99 15.71
N ALA A 447 -17.02 6.70 15.09
CA ALA A 447 -18.31 6.15 14.74
C ALA A 447 -18.17 4.92 13.84
N ASP A 448 -17.40 5.03 12.75
CA ASP A 448 -17.25 3.96 11.74
C ASP A 448 -16.54 2.73 12.30
N TYR A 449 -15.35 2.86 12.93
CA TYR A 449 -14.66 1.65 13.40
C TYR A 449 -15.34 0.97 14.59
N ARG A 450 -16.15 1.70 15.38
CA ARG A 450 -16.98 1.08 16.43
C ARG A 450 -18.16 0.33 15.84
N ALA A 451 -18.78 0.89 14.80
CA ALA A 451 -19.84 0.21 14.06
C ALA A 451 -19.31 -1.06 13.39
N TRP A 452 -18.17 -0.98 12.69
CA TRP A 452 -17.51 -2.17 12.12
C TRP A 452 -17.12 -3.21 13.17
N GLN A 453 -16.66 -2.79 14.35
CA GLN A 453 -16.40 -3.75 15.44
C GLN A 453 -17.67 -4.49 15.85
N ALA A 454 -18.78 -3.78 16.06
CA ALA A 454 -20.05 -4.41 16.42
C ALA A 454 -20.56 -5.35 15.31
N GLN A 455 -20.41 -4.95 14.04
CA GLN A 455 -20.76 -5.79 12.90
C GLN A 455 -19.86 -7.03 12.78
N ALA A 456 -18.55 -6.91 13.03
CA ALA A 456 -17.62 -8.03 13.02
C ALA A 456 -17.93 -9.03 14.14
N GLU A 457 -18.20 -8.54 15.36
CA GLU A 457 -18.63 -9.39 16.49
C GLU A 457 -19.95 -10.11 16.17
N ALA A 458 -20.92 -9.43 15.53
CA ALA A 458 -22.15 -10.07 15.09
C ALA A 458 -21.91 -11.12 14.00
N TYR A 459 -21.11 -10.81 12.98
CA TYR A 459 -20.78 -11.69 11.86
C TYR A 459 -20.14 -13.01 12.32
N VAL A 460 -19.22 -12.94 13.28
CA VAL A 460 -18.58 -14.12 13.88
C VAL A 460 -19.56 -14.92 14.74
N ARG A 461 -20.39 -14.24 15.54
CA ARG A 461 -21.40 -14.87 16.40
C ARG A 461 -22.47 -15.62 15.60
N GLU A 462 -22.94 -15.05 14.50
CA GLU A 462 -23.89 -15.68 13.56
C GLU A 462 -23.34 -16.98 12.95
N ARG A 463 -22.02 -17.05 12.77
CA ARG A 463 -21.31 -18.24 12.23
C ARG A 463 -20.80 -19.19 13.30
N ARG A 464 -21.06 -18.91 14.59
CA ARG A 464 -20.62 -19.70 15.74
C ARG A 464 -19.11 -19.96 15.78
N GLY A 465 -18.29 -19.00 15.34
CA GLY A 465 -16.83 -19.12 15.42
C GLY A 465 -16.27 -18.82 16.81
N ASP A 466 -15.16 -19.46 17.17
CA ASP A 466 -14.33 -19.03 18.31
C ASP A 466 -13.71 -17.65 18.00
N VAL A 467 -13.64 -16.78 19.00
CA VAL A 467 -13.20 -15.38 18.81
C VAL A 467 -12.34 -14.87 19.96
N VAL A 468 -11.28 -14.13 19.62
CA VAL A 468 -10.48 -13.34 20.56
C VAL A 468 -10.67 -11.86 20.26
N ILE A 469 -11.14 -11.09 21.24
CA ILE A 469 -11.55 -9.69 21.08
C ILE A 469 -10.63 -8.81 21.92
N GLU A 470 -9.80 -8.00 21.27
CA GLU A 470 -9.03 -6.96 21.95
C GLU A 470 -9.92 -5.73 22.16
N ILE A 471 -10.21 -5.41 23.42
CA ILE A 471 -11.07 -4.26 23.75
C ILE A 471 -10.42 -3.33 24.76
N THR A 472 -10.72 -2.04 24.59
CA THR A 472 -10.44 -1.00 25.58
C THR A 472 -11.80 -0.40 25.98
N PRO A 473 -12.43 -0.90 27.07
CA PRO A 473 -13.81 -0.58 27.39
C PRO A 473 -13.96 0.92 27.70
N GLY A 474 -15.04 1.52 27.19
CA GLY A 474 -15.40 2.91 27.48
C GLY A 474 -16.30 3.06 28.71
N SER A 475 -17.01 1.99 29.07
CA SER A 475 -17.87 1.90 30.25
C SER A 475 -18.06 0.43 30.65
N ALA A 476 -18.38 0.19 31.91
CA ALA A 476 -18.75 -1.15 32.41
C ALA A 476 -20.04 -1.67 31.75
N ALA A 477 -21.06 -0.83 31.60
CA ALA A 477 -22.32 -1.17 30.94
C ALA A 477 -22.14 -1.62 29.47
N GLY A 478 -21.23 -0.97 28.73
CA GLY A 478 -20.92 -1.35 27.36
C GLY A 478 -20.27 -2.74 27.27
N PHE A 479 -19.36 -3.05 28.19
CA PHE A 479 -18.76 -4.38 28.28
C PHE A 479 -19.79 -5.45 28.64
N VAL A 480 -20.63 -5.20 29.65
CA VAL A 480 -21.70 -6.12 30.09
C VAL A 480 -22.64 -6.44 28.92
N THR A 481 -23.06 -5.43 28.16
CA THR A 481 -23.91 -5.62 26.97
C THR A 481 -23.24 -6.54 25.94
N GLY A 482 -21.98 -6.29 25.60
CA GLY A 482 -21.24 -7.12 24.64
C GLY A 482 -21.09 -8.57 25.08
N ALA A 483 -20.67 -8.78 26.34
CA ALA A 483 -20.52 -10.12 26.91
C ALA A 483 -21.87 -10.87 26.98
N ALA A 484 -22.95 -10.17 27.34
CA ALA A 484 -24.30 -10.75 27.40
C ALA A 484 -24.77 -11.24 26.02
N LEU A 485 -24.48 -10.52 24.93
CA LEU A 485 -24.84 -10.95 23.57
C LEU A 485 -24.18 -12.29 23.19
N TYR A 486 -22.92 -12.50 23.58
CA TYR A 486 -22.25 -13.78 23.36
C TYR A 486 -22.86 -14.90 24.22
N ARG A 487 -23.13 -14.64 25.51
CA ARG A 487 -23.81 -15.62 26.38
C ARG A 487 -25.18 -16.03 25.85
N GLN A 488 -25.98 -15.06 25.38
CA GLN A 488 -27.30 -15.31 24.79
C GLN A 488 -27.20 -16.17 23.52
N ALA A 489 -26.09 -16.08 22.78
CA ALA A 489 -25.80 -16.94 21.63
C ALA A 489 -25.20 -18.32 22.01
N GLY A 490 -25.11 -18.64 23.30
CA GLY A 490 -24.62 -19.93 23.80
C GLY A 490 -23.08 -20.06 23.82
N TYR A 491 -22.36 -18.94 23.81
CA TYR A 491 -20.90 -18.96 23.95
C TYR A 491 -20.47 -19.16 25.39
N ARG A 492 -19.33 -19.83 25.58
CA ARG A 492 -18.50 -19.67 26.77
C ARG A 492 -17.72 -18.36 26.64
N VAL A 493 -17.87 -17.46 27.60
CA VAL A 493 -17.25 -16.13 27.57
C VAL A 493 -16.13 -16.07 28.61
N GLU A 494 -14.91 -15.78 28.19
CA GLU A 494 -13.76 -15.64 29.07
C GLU A 494 -13.23 -14.21 29.07
N LEU A 495 -12.77 -13.75 30.23
CA LEU A 495 -12.20 -12.43 30.42
C LEU A 495 -10.74 -12.54 30.84
N VAL A 496 -9.83 -12.05 30.01
CA VAL A 496 -8.41 -11.91 30.28
C VAL A 496 -8.07 -10.44 30.46
N VAL A 497 -7.61 -10.08 31.66
CA VAL A 497 -7.33 -8.69 32.07
C VAL A 497 -5.83 -8.50 32.24
N LEU A 498 -5.28 -7.48 31.60
CA LEU A 498 -3.90 -7.05 31.81
C LEU A 498 -3.81 -6.05 32.97
N ALA A 499 -3.23 -6.48 34.08
CA ALA A 499 -2.93 -5.64 35.22
C ALA A 499 -1.57 -4.98 35.05
N VAL A 500 -1.60 -3.66 34.88
CA VAL A 500 -0.44 -2.87 34.46
C VAL A 500 -0.53 -1.49 35.10
N ARG A 501 0.56 -1.05 35.73
CA ARG A 501 0.67 0.29 36.32
C ARG A 501 0.39 1.39 35.29
N PRO A 502 -0.20 2.53 35.70
CA PRO A 502 -0.52 3.62 34.78
C PRO A 502 0.72 4.21 34.12
N ALA A 503 1.84 4.33 34.85
CA ALA A 503 3.11 4.80 34.31
C ALA A 503 3.65 3.88 33.20
N ASP A 504 3.65 2.57 33.46
CA ASP A 504 4.11 1.58 32.48
C ASP A 504 3.25 1.63 31.22
N SER A 505 1.92 1.70 31.33
CA SER A 505 1.03 1.68 30.16
C SER A 505 1.11 2.96 29.36
N ARG A 506 1.21 4.12 30.02
CA ARG A 506 1.48 5.39 29.34
C ARG A 506 2.84 5.36 28.64
N GLN A 507 3.89 4.88 29.29
CA GLN A 507 5.21 4.71 28.66
C GLN A 507 5.13 3.78 27.44
N GLY A 508 4.36 2.69 27.53
CA GLY A 508 4.12 1.78 26.40
C GLY A 508 3.47 2.47 25.20
N THR A 509 2.54 3.42 25.43
CA THR A 509 1.96 4.21 24.33
C THR A 509 2.98 5.14 23.66
N ALA A 510 3.85 5.77 24.45
CA ALA A 510 4.91 6.65 23.95
C ALA A 510 5.99 5.86 23.19
N ALA A 511 6.41 4.71 23.74
CA ALA A 511 7.41 3.85 23.11
C ALA A 511 6.93 3.29 21.77
N ARG A 512 5.67 2.84 21.69
CA ARG A 512 5.09 2.39 20.43
C ARG A 512 5.07 3.52 19.39
N TYR A 513 4.70 4.73 19.79
CA TYR A 513 4.71 5.88 18.89
C TYR A 513 6.13 6.16 18.38
N ALA A 514 7.12 6.32 19.27
CA ALA A 514 8.49 6.64 18.89
C ALA A 514 9.11 5.57 17.97
N GLN A 515 8.92 4.28 18.28
CA GLN A 515 9.40 3.18 17.43
C GLN A 515 8.76 3.18 16.04
N THR A 516 7.47 3.48 15.95
CA THR A 516 6.74 3.51 14.67
C THR A 516 7.17 4.72 13.85
N SER A 517 7.30 5.89 14.47
CA SER A 517 7.76 7.12 13.84
C SER A 517 9.21 7.03 13.35
N GLN A 518 10.12 6.39 14.10
CA GLN A 518 11.51 6.17 13.66
C GLN A 518 11.62 5.29 12.41
N ARG A 519 10.59 4.49 12.10
CA ARG A 519 10.50 3.68 10.88
C ARG A 519 9.83 4.42 9.71
N GLY A 520 9.51 5.71 9.87
CA GLY A 520 8.80 6.50 8.86
C GLY A 520 7.33 6.11 8.68
N LEU A 521 6.76 5.32 9.60
CA LEU A 521 5.37 4.87 9.52
C LEU A 521 4.44 5.84 10.26
N PRO A 522 3.22 6.11 9.75
CA PRO A 522 2.21 6.89 10.47
C PRO A 522 1.93 6.28 11.85
N ALA A 523 2.09 7.09 12.91
CA ALA A 523 2.07 6.61 14.28
C ALA A 523 1.04 7.36 15.11
N ARG A 524 0.24 6.63 15.90
CA ARG A 524 -0.70 7.22 16.86
C ARG A 524 -0.04 7.40 18.22
N PHE A 525 -0.10 8.61 18.78
CA PHE A 525 0.25 8.83 20.18
C PHE A 525 -1.02 9.06 21.02
N THR A 526 -1.31 8.13 21.93
CA THR A 526 -2.52 8.24 22.77
C THR A 526 -2.37 9.35 23.81
N THR A 527 -3.35 10.26 23.87
CA THR A 527 -3.37 11.35 24.86
C THR A 527 -3.49 10.82 26.30
N ALA A 528 -3.07 11.63 27.28
CA ALA A 528 -3.26 11.33 28.69
C ALA A 528 -4.73 11.10 29.05
N ALA A 529 -5.60 12.01 28.64
CA ALA A 529 -7.04 11.89 28.84
C ALA A 529 -7.59 10.60 28.19
N GLY A 530 -7.24 10.34 26.93
CA GLY A 530 -7.69 9.13 26.22
C GLY A 530 -7.21 7.83 26.87
N HIS A 531 -6.01 7.81 27.44
CA HIS A 531 -5.54 6.68 28.25
C HIS A 531 -6.31 6.58 29.57
N ASN A 532 -6.41 7.68 30.32
CA ASN A 532 -6.93 7.71 31.69
C ASN A 532 -8.42 7.36 31.77
N THR A 533 -9.22 7.79 30.80
CA THR A 533 -10.64 7.39 30.70
C THR A 533 -10.78 5.87 30.71
N HIS A 534 -9.95 5.16 29.95
CA HIS A 534 -10.00 3.71 29.87
C HIS A 534 -9.35 2.99 31.06
N PHE A 535 -8.30 3.60 31.63
CA PHE A 535 -7.65 3.07 32.83
C PHE A 535 -8.60 3.10 34.03
N ALA A 536 -9.31 4.22 34.24
CA ALA A 536 -10.20 4.42 35.37
C ALA A 536 -11.44 3.50 35.35
N VAL A 537 -11.92 3.13 34.15
CA VAL A 537 -13.09 2.25 33.97
C VAL A 537 -12.75 0.77 34.19
N LEU A 538 -11.47 0.38 34.11
CA LEU A 538 -11.07 -1.02 34.10
C LEU A 538 -11.43 -1.79 35.39
N PRO A 539 -11.21 -1.25 36.61
CA PRO A 539 -11.63 -1.93 37.85
C PRO A 539 -13.13 -2.22 37.89
N GLU A 540 -13.96 -1.24 37.52
CA GLU A 540 -15.41 -1.38 37.47
C GLU A 540 -15.83 -2.48 36.48
N VAL A 541 -15.26 -2.49 35.27
CA VAL A 541 -15.51 -3.54 34.26
C VAL A 541 -15.23 -4.94 34.82
N VAL A 542 -14.12 -5.11 35.53
CA VAL A 542 -13.72 -6.40 36.10
C VAL A 542 -14.64 -6.79 37.27
N ALA A 543 -15.02 -5.83 38.11
CA ALA A 543 -15.95 -6.05 39.21
C ALA A 543 -17.31 -6.51 38.71
N VAL A 544 -17.91 -5.78 37.75
CA VAL A 544 -19.23 -6.13 37.21
C VAL A 544 -19.22 -7.44 36.43
N ALA A 545 -18.08 -7.82 35.83
CA ALA A 545 -17.94 -9.10 35.13
C ALA A 545 -18.19 -10.29 36.08
N GLU A 546 -17.60 -10.26 37.28
CA GLU A 546 -17.83 -11.29 38.30
C GLU A 546 -19.20 -11.13 38.98
N GLN A 547 -19.57 -9.90 39.38
CA GLN A 547 -20.81 -9.63 40.14
C GLN A 547 -22.08 -10.00 39.35
N LEU A 548 -22.12 -9.65 38.06
CA LEU A 548 -23.26 -9.93 37.19
C LEU A 548 -23.13 -11.28 36.47
N SER A 549 -22.03 -12.01 36.70
CA SER A 549 -21.78 -13.34 36.12
C SER A 549 -21.91 -13.36 34.58
N VAL A 550 -21.53 -12.26 33.92
CA VAL A 550 -21.58 -12.12 32.45
C VAL A 550 -20.41 -12.79 31.72
N VAL A 551 -19.48 -13.39 32.46
CA VAL A 551 -18.37 -14.19 31.94
C VAL A 551 -18.22 -15.48 32.74
N ASP A 552 -17.81 -16.58 32.10
CA ASP A 552 -17.63 -17.89 32.73
C ASP A 552 -16.30 -18.02 33.47
N SER A 553 -15.28 -17.24 33.07
CA SER A 553 -14.00 -17.18 33.77
C SER A 553 -13.34 -15.82 33.69
N VAL A 554 -12.62 -15.44 34.74
CA VAL A 554 -11.80 -14.22 34.81
C VAL A 554 -10.35 -14.59 35.12
N MET A 555 -9.43 -14.03 34.35
CA MET A 555 -7.99 -14.16 34.53
C MET A 555 -7.37 -12.76 34.58
N VAL A 556 -6.61 -12.47 35.63
CA VAL A 556 -5.83 -11.22 35.75
C VAL A 556 -4.36 -11.57 35.69
N MET A 557 -3.62 -10.96 34.76
CA MET A 557 -2.20 -11.26 34.54
C MET A 557 -1.40 -9.99 34.28
N ARG A 558 -0.10 -10.08 34.53
CA ARG A 558 0.89 -9.06 34.18
C ARG A 558 1.27 -9.16 32.69
N ARG A 559 2.03 -8.18 32.17
CA ARG A 559 2.47 -8.16 30.75
C ARG A 559 3.40 -9.29 30.34
N ASP A 560 4.13 -9.83 31.31
CA ASP A 560 5.01 -10.99 31.18
C ASP A 560 4.25 -12.33 31.27
N ALA A 561 2.91 -12.27 31.28
CA ALA A 561 2.00 -13.39 31.44
C ALA A 561 2.02 -14.06 32.83
N HIS A 562 2.64 -13.43 33.83
CA HIS A 562 2.53 -13.88 35.21
C HIS A 562 1.07 -13.76 35.71
N LEU A 563 0.50 -14.89 36.14
CA LEU A 563 -0.88 -14.98 36.60
C LEU A 563 -1.01 -14.44 38.03
N LEU A 564 -1.88 -13.44 38.21
CA LEU A 564 -2.16 -12.84 39.53
C LEU A 564 -3.43 -13.41 40.15
N TYR A 565 -4.44 -13.67 39.31
CA TYR A 565 -5.74 -14.14 39.75
C TYR A 565 -6.42 -14.96 38.67
N ARG A 566 -7.10 -16.02 39.06
CA ARG A 566 -8.02 -16.78 38.22
C ARG A 566 -9.23 -17.21 39.03
N ASN A 567 -10.41 -17.06 38.44
CA ASN A 567 -11.66 -17.59 38.96
C ASN A 567 -12.53 -18.06 37.79
N GLU A 568 -13.35 -19.07 38.05
CA GLU A 568 -14.25 -19.67 37.07
C GLU A 568 -15.58 -20.04 37.73
N GLN A 569 -16.65 -20.02 36.94
CA GLN A 569 -17.97 -20.44 37.40
C GLN A 569 -18.03 -21.97 37.44
N THR A 570 -18.46 -22.50 38.59
CA THR A 570 -18.74 -23.94 38.78
C THR A 570 -20.15 -24.32 38.36
N ALA A 571 -21.06 -23.36 38.43
CA ALA A 571 -22.43 -23.39 37.92
C ALA A 571 -22.83 -21.93 37.58
N PRO A 572 -23.86 -21.70 36.76
CA PRO A 572 -24.32 -20.35 36.43
C PRO A 572 -24.54 -19.50 37.70
N GLY A 573 -23.81 -18.39 37.81
CA GLY A 573 -23.87 -17.48 38.96
C GLY A 573 -23.05 -17.91 40.19
N ARG A 574 -22.39 -19.07 40.17
CA ARG A 574 -21.62 -19.61 41.31
C ARG A 574 -20.14 -19.75 40.99
N TRP A 575 -19.35 -18.82 41.51
CA TRP A 575 -17.89 -18.80 41.39
C TRP A 575 -17.20 -19.88 42.24
N SER A 576 -16.08 -20.41 41.74
CA SER A 576 -15.23 -21.38 42.46
C SER A 576 -14.60 -20.79 43.73
N ARG A 577 -14.32 -19.48 43.70
CA ARG A 577 -13.76 -18.68 44.79
C ARG A 577 -14.57 -17.40 44.92
N ARG A 578 -14.51 -16.75 46.09
CA ARG A 578 -15.13 -15.44 46.28
C ARG A 578 -14.56 -14.45 45.24
N PRO A 579 -15.39 -13.72 44.48
CA PRO A 579 -14.95 -12.70 43.54
C PRO A 579 -13.95 -11.71 44.15
N ALA A 580 -12.80 -11.55 43.51
CA ALA A 580 -11.72 -10.66 43.92
C ALA A 580 -10.83 -10.21 42.75
N ALA A 581 -11.28 -10.34 41.50
CA ALA A 581 -10.49 -9.97 40.33
C ALA A 581 -10.14 -8.48 40.30
N GLU A 582 -11.09 -7.62 40.69
CA GLU A 582 -10.88 -6.18 40.80
C GLU A 582 -9.76 -5.86 41.79
N LEU A 583 -9.76 -6.50 42.97
CA LEU A 583 -8.73 -6.30 43.99
C LEU A 583 -7.35 -6.72 43.47
N ALA A 584 -7.26 -7.87 42.79
CA ALA A 584 -6.01 -8.33 42.20
C ALA A 584 -5.47 -7.36 41.13
N LEU A 585 -6.37 -6.80 40.31
CA LEU A 585 -6.04 -5.78 39.32
C LEU A 585 -5.50 -4.51 39.98
N VAL A 586 -6.25 -3.95 40.94
CA VAL A 586 -5.89 -2.69 41.62
C VAL A 586 -4.59 -2.85 42.41
N ALA A 587 -4.41 -3.99 43.10
CA ALA A 587 -3.20 -4.29 43.84
C ALA A 587 -1.94 -4.23 42.95
N GLU A 588 -1.96 -4.87 41.77
CA GLU A 588 -0.82 -4.81 40.84
C GLU A 588 -0.64 -3.40 40.23
N GLN A 589 -1.73 -2.67 39.95
CA GLN A 589 -1.64 -1.30 39.45
C GLN A 589 -0.95 -0.35 40.43
N SER A 590 -1.05 -0.62 41.74
CA SER A 590 -0.41 0.14 42.83
C SER A 590 0.90 -0.48 43.35
N ARG A 591 1.35 -1.61 42.80
CA ARG A 591 2.50 -2.33 43.36
C ARG A 591 3.80 -1.51 43.19
N PRO A 592 4.65 -1.35 44.22
CA PRO A 592 5.97 -0.74 44.05
C PRO A 592 6.82 -1.47 42.99
N TYR A 593 7.66 -0.72 42.29
CA TYR A 593 8.67 -1.27 41.38
C TYR A 593 9.75 -1.98 42.18
N THR A 594 10.24 -3.10 41.66
CA THR A 594 11.54 -3.64 42.12
C THR A 594 12.69 -2.86 41.46
N PRO A 595 13.92 -2.90 41.98
CA PRO A 595 15.08 -2.31 41.31
C PRO A 595 15.26 -2.79 39.85
N GLU A 596 15.00 -4.06 39.58
CA GLU A 596 15.08 -4.69 38.26
C GLU A 596 13.99 -4.19 37.30
N GLU A 597 12.83 -3.77 37.81
CA GLU A 597 11.76 -3.16 37.02
C GLU A 597 11.98 -1.65 36.81
N ALA A 598 12.52 -0.96 37.83
CA ALA A 598 12.79 0.47 37.79
C ALA A 598 13.89 0.83 36.79
N ALA A 599 14.97 0.04 36.73
CA ALA A 599 16.09 0.28 35.81
C ALA A 599 15.68 0.35 34.32
N PRO A 600 14.95 -0.63 33.74
CA PRO A 600 14.49 -0.57 32.36
C PRO A 600 13.46 0.52 32.14
N PHE A 601 12.57 0.80 33.11
CA PHE A 601 11.63 1.92 33.00
C PHE A 601 12.37 3.24 32.79
N TRP A 602 13.41 3.52 33.59
CA TRP A 602 14.21 4.74 33.45
C TRP A 602 15.07 4.76 32.19
N ALA A 603 15.55 3.60 31.71
CA ALA A 603 16.24 3.52 30.43
C ALA A 603 15.32 3.91 29.27
N VAL A 604 14.08 3.42 29.28
CA VAL A 604 13.08 3.79 28.27
C VAL A 604 12.70 5.27 28.39
N GLN A 605 12.57 5.83 29.60
CA GLN A 605 12.34 7.28 29.78
C GLN A 605 13.45 8.11 29.13
N ARG A 606 14.72 7.78 29.38
CA ARG A 606 15.86 8.50 28.77
C ARG A 606 15.82 8.43 27.25
N TRP A 607 15.60 7.23 26.69
CA TRP A 607 15.48 7.06 25.24
C TRP A 607 14.30 7.86 24.67
N LEU A 608 13.14 7.85 25.33
CA LEU A 608 11.98 8.64 24.89
C LEU A 608 12.26 10.13 24.88
N HIS A 609 12.94 10.66 25.90
CA HIS A 609 13.32 12.08 25.94
C HIS A 609 14.22 12.48 24.77
N THR A 610 15.06 11.57 24.28
CA THR A 610 15.87 11.78 23.07
C THR A 610 15.05 11.60 21.78
N ALA A 611 14.19 10.58 21.73
CA ALA A 611 13.47 10.20 20.50
C ALA A 611 12.26 11.11 20.18
N MET A 612 11.68 11.76 21.19
CA MET A 612 10.48 12.60 21.03
C MET A 612 10.52 13.85 21.93
N PRO A 613 11.51 14.74 21.76
CA PRO A 613 11.68 15.94 22.60
C PRO A 613 10.46 16.87 22.59
N GLN A 614 9.68 16.88 21.51
CA GLN A 614 8.44 17.64 21.37
C GLN A 614 7.32 17.22 22.34
N TYR A 615 7.43 16.05 22.99
CA TYR A 615 6.46 15.55 23.97
C TYR A 615 7.05 15.47 25.39
N ARG A 616 8.03 16.33 25.71
CA ARG A 616 8.70 16.37 27.01
C ARG A 616 7.73 16.38 28.20
N ASP A 617 6.66 17.17 28.14
CA ASP A 617 5.70 17.29 29.25
C ASP A 617 4.91 16.00 29.49
N ASP A 618 4.53 15.29 28.41
CA ASP A 618 3.92 13.97 28.52
C ASP A 618 4.89 12.98 29.20
N LEU A 619 6.18 13.02 28.85
CA LEU A 619 7.19 12.13 29.43
C LEU A 619 7.45 12.43 30.91
N ILE A 620 7.52 13.71 31.28
CA ILE A 620 7.60 14.15 32.68
C ILE A 620 6.38 13.66 33.46
N ALA A 621 5.17 13.80 32.91
CA ALA A 621 3.95 13.32 33.54
C ALA A 621 3.96 11.79 33.71
N ILE A 622 4.51 11.04 32.74
CA ILE A 622 4.67 9.58 32.86
C ILE A 622 5.65 9.22 33.99
N ALA A 623 6.78 9.91 34.08
CA ALA A 623 7.72 9.74 35.19
C ALA A 623 7.08 10.09 36.54
N GLY A 624 6.29 11.15 36.60
CA GLY A 624 5.54 11.57 37.80
C GLY A 624 4.57 10.52 38.32
N LEU A 625 3.93 9.74 37.43
CA LEU A 625 3.10 8.59 37.82
C LEU A 625 3.92 7.43 38.41
N ALA A 626 5.18 7.29 38.01
CA ALA A 626 6.04 6.20 38.43
C ALA A 626 6.75 6.50 39.75
N CYS A 627 7.19 7.76 39.96
CA CYS A 627 8.00 8.19 41.10
C CYS A 627 7.49 7.71 42.47
N PRO A 628 6.19 7.79 42.81
CA PRO A 628 5.69 7.34 44.12
C PRO A 628 5.86 5.83 44.36
N LEU A 629 6.01 5.05 43.29
CA LEU A 629 6.13 3.59 43.35
C LEU A 629 7.59 3.12 43.18
N MET A 630 8.53 4.03 42.93
CA MET A 630 9.93 3.66 42.71
C MET A 630 10.61 3.22 44.01
N PRO A 631 11.62 2.33 43.95
CA PRO A 631 12.44 2.03 45.12
C PRO A 631 13.05 3.32 45.67
N ALA A 632 13.10 3.46 46.99
CA ALA A 632 13.81 4.56 47.63
C ALA A 632 15.25 4.56 47.10
N GLN A 633 15.68 5.69 46.52
CA GLN A 633 17.08 5.85 46.16
C GLN A 633 17.87 5.87 47.47
N GLN A 634 18.60 4.79 47.76
CA GLN A 634 19.66 4.88 48.76
C GLN A 634 20.61 5.98 48.25
N PRO A 635 20.82 7.07 49.02
CA PRO A 635 21.81 8.06 48.64
C PRO A 635 23.12 7.33 48.44
N ARG A 636 23.74 7.48 47.26
CA ARG A 636 25.09 6.96 47.02
C ARG A 636 25.96 7.53 48.13
N GLN A 637 26.43 6.68 49.04
CA GLN A 637 27.48 7.08 49.97
C GLN A 637 28.65 7.53 49.13
N LEU A 638 28.96 8.83 49.18
CA LEU A 638 30.23 9.33 48.67
C LEU A 638 31.30 8.64 49.53
N HIS A 639 32.04 7.72 48.93
CA HIS A 639 33.22 7.16 49.58
C HIS A 639 34.15 8.33 49.89
N THR A 640 34.34 8.62 51.17
CA THR A 640 35.37 9.53 51.65
C THR A 640 36.70 9.05 51.07
N PRO A 641 37.52 9.91 50.43
CA PRO A 641 38.83 9.49 49.96
C PRO A 641 39.63 8.93 51.13
N ALA A 642 40.25 7.76 50.95
CA ALA A 642 41.17 7.21 51.93
C ALA A 642 42.27 8.25 52.24
N PRO A 643 42.70 8.39 53.50
CA PRO A 643 43.76 9.34 53.85
C PRO A 643 45.01 9.01 53.04
N ALA A 644 45.59 10.03 52.41
CA ALA A 644 46.78 9.90 51.58
C ALA A 644 47.90 9.20 52.38
N ALA A 645 48.36 8.06 51.88
CA ALA A 645 49.53 7.38 52.45
C ALA A 645 50.74 8.31 52.33
N ALA A 646 51.45 8.49 53.45
CA ALA A 646 52.67 9.29 53.52
C ALA A 646 53.72 8.74 52.54
N LEU A 647 54.30 9.63 51.74
CA LEU A 647 55.38 9.32 50.81
C LEU A 647 56.63 8.85 51.59
N PRO A 648 57.35 7.82 51.10
CA PRO A 648 58.59 7.38 51.72
C PRO A 648 59.70 8.40 51.46
N VAL A 649 60.41 8.77 52.52
CA VAL A 649 61.62 9.60 52.47
C VAL A 649 62.76 8.74 51.90
N ALA A 650 63.46 9.25 50.87
CA ALA A 650 64.67 8.63 50.34
C ALA A 650 65.89 9.00 51.20
N ALA A 651 66.82 8.03 51.32
CA ALA A 651 67.99 8.02 52.18
C ALA A 651 68.99 9.17 51.95
#